data_AF-A0A7V7XQN7-F1
#
_entry.id   AF-A0A7V7XQN7-F1
#
_cell.length_a   1.000
_cell.length_b   1.000
_cell.length_c   1.000
_cell.angle_alpha   90.00
_cell.angle_beta   90.00
_cell.angle_gamma   90.00
#
_symmetry.space_group_name_H-M   'P 1'
#
loop_
_entity.id
_entity.type
_entity.pdbx_description
1 polymer ?
#
loop_
_entity_poly.entity_id
_entity_poly.type
_entity_poly.pdbx_seq_one_letter_code
_entity_poly.pdbx_strand_id
1 'polypeptide(L)'
;MFFSSGFFGSLLTGSGKWNASLAAKAFEFFPAGGKKKTIPYESIHGVRSAPGVMWSEVTIESSKGSVKFDGIGNSQAALLTGLLKSRVADDLLAAIEPHRKSIANLSRSFKMLLGKERYLSNFDITVWASRQESKIGEPARAVLAAVRNPLFPSSRLEGNLQAQIELLMDVLQGKSSIVAERNEKFVDAEMAAHKIFFDSVEKTPLTDEQRRAAIVMEDRNLLIAAAGSGKTSSVVGKVGYALLRGYATPDQILVLAFNNHAAKELEERINERLASILNGSNVKVKTFHALGLEIIAEVENAKPTVPDFAGDSGGGRKLIDELIQHLISTDRTFATEWALFRAVFLRSAKDPTKFSSVEEWHQYVKETGDYIEGRNGYQTLNGELVKSQGELAIANWLYMNGVTYQYEKPYQYRTADKQYRQYHPDFFFPDVGCYLEHYALDANGHPPPAFGDKYLQSMEWKRALHAEKGTDVFETYFSEFVSGTLFKKLETELTRRDIKFQPRSTEEILERINQHQGPQTNEFYGLLLTFMKHAKSNQVSRKALEAAAHGHSQVARATLFVRLVSKILDQYARKLKESESVDFEDMIINAARYSQEGRYQHSYQLIFVDEFQDISRARADLLQGLLRHAPACKMFVVGDDWQSIYRFAGSDISLFTSFDTYFGVTATNYLTKTFRSNQGIANVAARFVQSNQNQIQKSVVAVDPLMDQVVAVRKVERRQDVHGHISACLSEIAKAAQAANEVRSVYFLARYRRQQPENLAEWRDRFADTLTFDFKTIHSSKGLQADYVILLGLQAGKLGFPSIIADDPLLELVMPSPEMYPHAEERRLFYVALTRARHGVYLLASKFAPSVFMDELEADAEYSAMLRYPETEGVTVTGAPVEKCPDCGRGQLKVRNGKHGQFLGCSEYPSCRYTRDMCRTVRWKA
;
A
#
# COMPACT_ATOMS: atom_id res chain seq x y z
N MET A 1 47.90 41.25 -3.69
CA MET A 1 48.54 39.92 -3.60
C MET A 1 48.18 39.14 -4.85
N PHE A 2 49.14 38.46 -5.47
CA PHE A 2 48.97 37.74 -6.74
C PHE A 2 49.11 36.24 -6.53
N PHE A 3 48.32 35.46 -7.26
CA PHE A 3 48.31 34.01 -7.28
C PHE A 3 48.40 33.54 -8.72
N SER A 4 49.02 32.40 -8.96
CA SER A 4 49.12 31.84 -10.30
C SER A 4 49.19 30.32 -10.24
N SER A 5 48.81 29.67 -11.34
CA SER A 5 49.18 28.28 -11.57
C SER A 5 50.71 28.15 -11.59
N GLY A 6 51.28 27.18 -10.88
CA GLY A 6 52.70 26.86 -10.98
C GLY A 6 53.05 26.34 -12.37
N PHE A 7 54.29 26.53 -12.84
CA PHE A 7 54.72 26.10 -14.18
C PHE A 7 54.43 24.61 -14.42
N PHE A 8 54.93 23.73 -13.54
CA PHE A 8 54.67 22.29 -13.60
C PHE A 8 53.21 21.93 -13.26
N GLY A 9 52.55 22.69 -12.39
CA GLY A 9 51.15 22.49 -12.05
C GLY A 9 50.22 22.71 -13.24
N SER A 10 50.42 23.79 -14.00
CA SER A 10 49.64 24.09 -15.21
C SER A 10 49.85 23.06 -16.34
N LEU A 11 51.06 22.50 -16.42
CA LEU A 11 51.42 21.51 -17.43
C LEU A 11 50.85 20.12 -17.10
N LEU A 12 50.94 19.69 -15.84
CA LEU A 12 50.52 18.35 -15.41
C LEU A 12 49.01 18.23 -15.17
N THR A 13 48.31 19.33 -14.89
CA THR A 13 46.85 19.34 -14.70
C THR A 13 46.08 19.71 -15.97
N GLY A 14 46.77 20.12 -17.05
CA GLY A 14 46.13 20.55 -18.29
C GLY A 14 45.32 21.85 -18.20
N SER A 15 45.44 22.58 -17.08
CA SER A 15 44.60 23.73 -16.74
C SER A 15 44.98 25.05 -17.43
N GLY A 16 46.16 25.09 -18.06
CA GLY A 16 46.72 26.30 -18.66
C GLY A 16 47.22 27.32 -17.62
N LYS A 17 47.98 28.33 -18.09
CA LYS A 17 48.53 29.37 -17.19
C LYS A 17 47.47 30.41 -16.85
N TRP A 18 47.15 30.57 -15.57
CA TRP A 18 46.28 31.64 -15.07
C TRP A 18 46.98 32.46 -13.98
N ASN A 19 46.56 33.72 -13.87
CA ASN A 19 46.99 34.63 -12.81
C ASN A 19 45.75 35.27 -12.17
N ALA A 20 45.76 35.44 -10.86
CA ALA A 20 44.68 36.06 -10.13
C ALA A 20 45.20 37.03 -9.07
N SER A 21 44.36 37.99 -8.69
CA SER A 21 44.65 38.97 -7.65
C SER A 21 43.40 39.31 -6.86
N LEU A 22 43.61 39.53 -5.56
CA LEU A 22 42.59 40.06 -4.66
C LEU A 22 42.58 41.59 -4.79
N ALA A 23 41.59 42.14 -5.51
CA ALA A 23 41.35 43.58 -5.59
C ALA A 23 40.46 44.03 -4.41
N ALA A 24 40.18 45.34 -4.31
CA ALA A 24 39.45 45.89 -3.17
C ALA A 24 38.00 45.37 -3.03
N LYS A 25 37.26 45.24 -4.15
CA LYS A 25 35.84 44.84 -4.15
C LYS A 25 35.56 43.52 -4.89
N ALA A 26 36.58 42.89 -5.46
CA ALA A 26 36.39 41.70 -6.26
C ALA A 26 37.65 40.85 -6.39
N PHE A 27 37.45 39.57 -6.69
CA PHE A 27 38.49 38.69 -7.15
C PHE A 27 38.68 38.84 -8.66
N GLU A 28 39.88 39.20 -9.08
CA GLU A 28 40.22 39.43 -10.49
C GLU A 28 41.13 38.33 -10.99
N PHE A 29 40.86 37.77 -12.16
CA PHE A 29 41.69 36.71 -12.73
C PHE A 29 41.77 36.75 -14.24
N PHE A 30 42.86 36.20 -14.77
CA PHE A 30 43.16 36.03 -16.18
C PHE A 30 43.19 34.54 -16.49
N PRO A 31 42.14 33.97 -17.12
CA PRO A 31 42.16 32.59 -17.58
C PRO A 31 43.16 32.43 -18.73
N ALA A 32 43.66 31.22 -18.96
CA ALA A 32 44.68 30.94 -19.97
C ALA A 32 44.29 31.48 -21.36
N GLY A 33 45.06 32.45 -21.87
CA GLY A 33 44.82 33.09 -23.18
C GLY A 33 43.60 34.02 -23.25
N GLY A 34 42.95 34.34 -22.13
CA GLY A 34 41.69 35.09 -22.08
C GLY A 34 41.80 36.53 -21.56
N LYS A 35 40.69 37.27 -21.69
CA LYS A 35 40.53 38.61 -21.09
C LYS A 35 40.31 38.52 -19.58
N LYS A 36 40.69 39.58 -18.85
CA LYS A 36 40.44 39.75 -17.41
C LYS A 36 38.96 39.47 -17.08
N LYS A 37 38.73 38.64 -16.07
CA LYS A 37 37.42 38.39 -15.47
C LYS A 37 37.43 38.84 -14.00
N THR A 38 36.25 39.20 -13.51
CA THR A 38 36.07 39.73 -12.15
C THR A 38 34.86 39.07 -11.49
N ILE A 39 35.03 38.63 -10.24
CA ILE A 39 33.97 38.07 -9.40
C ILE A 39 33.82 38.99 -8.18
N PRO A 40 32.73 39.78 -8.09
CA PRO A 40 32.45 40.60 -6.91
C PRO A 40 32.41 39.74 -5.64
N TYR A 41 33.00 40.20 -4.54
CA TYR A 41 33.08 39.40 -3.32
C TYR A 41 31.69 39.06 -2.75
N GLU A 42 30.76 40.01 -2.73
CA GLU A 42 29.34 39.82 -2.38
C GLU A 42 28.64 38.68 -3.15
N SER A 43 29.11 38.35 -4.36
CA SER A 43 28.51 37.31 -5.21
C SER A 43 29.02 35.90 -4.92
N ILE A 44 30.10 35.76 -4.14
CA ILE A 44 30.74 34.49 -3.80
C ILE A 44 30.02 33.86 -2.61
N HIS A 45 29.50 32.65 -2.77
CA HIS A 45 28.81 31.89 -1.72
C HIS A 45 29.55 30.62 -1.29
N GLY A 46 30.61 30.23 -2.01
CA GLY A 46 31.43 29.07 -1.66
C GLY A 46 32.87 29.22 -2.14
N VAL A 47 33.83 28.85 -1.30
CA VAL A 47 35.25 28.74 -1.66
C VAL A 47 35.79 27.45 -1.04
N ARG A 48 36.22 26.52 -1.89
CA ARG A 48 36.73 25.20 -1.49
C ARG A 48 38.08 24.97 -2.14
N SER A 49 38.95 24.26 -1.43
CA SER A 49 40.21 23.75 -1.98
C SER A 49 40.23 22.23 -1.88
N ALA A 50 40.55 21.55 -2.97
CA ALA A 50 40.78 20.11 -3.00
C ALA A 50 42.30 19.86 -3.14
N PRO A 51 43.00 19.43 -2.08
CA PRO A 51 44.43 19.22 -2.13
C PRO A 51 44.78 17.95 -2.91
N GLY A 52 45.72 18.06 -3.85
CA GLY A 52 46.40 16.94 -4.49
C GLY A 52 47.81 16.73 -3.93
N VAL A 53 48.60 15.85 -4.58
CA VAL A 53 49.95 15.46 -4.09
C VAL A 53 50.89 16.66 -3.98
N MET A 54 50.90 17.55 -4.97
CA MET A 54 51.77 18.75 -5.00
C MET A 54 51.00 20.04 -5.33
N TRP A 55 49.88 19.91 -6.04
CA TRP A 55 49.00 21.02 -6.45
C TRP A 55 47.57 20.74 -6.03
N SER A 56 46.83 21.80 -5.77
CA SER A 56 45.42 21.77 -5.40
C SER A 56 44.55 22.39 -6.49
N GLU A 57 43.27 22.02 -6.47
CA GLU A 57 42.20 22.76 -7.15
C GLU A 57 41.59 23.75 -6.15
N VAL A 58 41.39 25.01 -6.54
CA VAL A 58 40.53 25.95 -5.80
C VAL A 58 39.26 26.21 -6.60
N THR A 59 38.12 25.93 -6.02
CA THR A 59 36.79 26.17 -6.62
C THR A 59 36.12 27.36 -5.92
N ILE A 60 35.66 28.33 -6.72
CA ILE A 60 34.89 29.49 -6.29
C ILE A 60 33.48 29.39 -6.87
N GLU A 61 32.48 29.33 -5.99
CA GLU A 61 31.05 29.28 -6.33
C GLU A 61 30.45 30.69 -6.18
N SER A 62 29.87 31.21 -7.27
CA SER A 62 29.29 32.56 -7.32
C SER A 62 27.92 32.58 -8.00
N SER A 63 27.18 33.68 -7.87
CA SER A 63 25.87 33.84 -8.53
C SER A 63 25.91 33.71 -10.07
N LYS A 64 27.09 33.83 -10.69
CA LYS A 64 27.31 33.67 -12.15
C LYS A 64 27.84 32.28 -12.53
N GLY A 65 27.90 31.34 -11.59
CA GLY A 65 28.42 29.99 -11.78
C GLY A 65 29.70 29.71 -11.00
N SER A 66 30.25 28.52 -11.21
CA SER A 66 31.46 28.03 -10.55
C SER A 66 32.70 28.19 -11.43
N VAL A 67 33.81 28.63 -10.83
CA VAL A 67 35.12 28.77 -11.50
C VAL A 67 36.17 27.97 -10.75
N LYS A 68 36.94 27.17 -11.49
CA LYS A 68 37.99 26.28 -10.99
C LYS A 68 39.37 26.81 -11.33
N PHE A 69 40.28 26.72 -10.38
CA PHE A 69 41.66 27.17 -10.47
C PHE A 69 42.61 26.04 -10.06
N ASP A 70 43.13 25.36 -11.07
CA ASP A 70 44.00 24.19 -10.92
C ASP A 70 45.49 24.54 -10.99
N GLY A 71 46.33 23.62 -10.52
CA GLY A 71 47.79 23.74 -10.66
C GLY A 71 48.44 24.77 -9.72
N ILE A 72 47.73 25.24 -8.70
CA ILE A 72 48.28 26.08 -7.61
C ILE A 72 48.91 25.19 -6.52
N GLY A 73 50.07 25.57 -5.98
CA GLY A 73 50.73 24.78 -4.93
C GLY A 73 49.88 24.71 -3.66
N ASN A 74 49.95 23.59 -2.92
CA ASN A 74 49.06 23.32 -1.77
C ASN A 74 49.04 24.44 -0.71
N SER A 75 50.20 25.01 -0.35
CA SER A 75 50.28 26.12 0.60
C SER A 75 49.65 27.41 0.06
N GLN A 76 49.85 27.70 -1.23
CA GLN A 76 49.28 28.86 -1.91
C GLN A 76 47.76 28.71 -2.09
N ALA A 77 47.27 27.50 -2.31
CA ALA A 77 45.84 27.19 -2.42
C ALA A 77 45.11 27.40 -1.08
N ALA A 78 45.72 26.93 0.01
CA ALA A 78 45.20 27.15 1.36
C ALA A 78 45.20 28.66 1.71
N LEU A 79 46.30 29.37 1.40
CA LEU A 79 46.41 30.81 1.60
C LEU A 79 45.36 31.58 0.79
N LEU A 80 45.20 31.27 -0.50
CA LEU A 80 44.21 31.88 -1.38
C LEU A 80 42.79 31.66 -0.84
N THR A 81 42.48 30.43 -0.45
CA THR A 81 41.16 30.06 0.11
C THR A 81 40.87 30.85 1.39
N GLY A 82 41.82 30.92 2.32
CA GLY A 82 41.68 31.68 3.57
C GLY A 82 41.50 33.17 3.33
N LEU A 83 42.30 33.75 2.44
CA LEU A 83 42.22 35.18 2.11
C LEU A 83 40.93 35.53 1.35
N LEU A 84 40.48 34.69 0.42
CA LEU A 84 39.20 34.87 -0.26
C LEU A 84 38.04 34.85 0.73
N LYS A 85 37.98 33.85 1.61
CA LYS A 85 36.96 33.79 2.66
C LYS A 85 37.00 35.03 3.54
N SER A 86 38.19 35.50 3.93
CA SER A 86 38.31 36.73 4.71
C SER A 86 37.87 37.98 3.95
N ARG A 87 38.19 38.10 2.66
CA ARG A 87 37.77 39.25 1.84
C ARG A 87 36.27 39.27 1.58
N VAL A 88 35.67 38.12 1.33
CA VAL A 88 34.21 37.98 1.25
C VAL A 88 33.58 38.38 2.59
N ALA A 89 34.10 37.88 3.70
CA ALA A 89 33.67 38.26 5.04
C ALA A 89 33.74 39.79 5.28
N ASP A 90 34.86 40.43 4.95
CA ASP A 90 35.05 41.87 5.11
C ASP A 90 34.07 42.69 4.25
N ASP A 91 33.87 42.29 2.98
CA ASP A 91 32.96 42.96 2.04
C ASP A 91 31.50 42.83 2.48
N LEU A 92 31.09 41.64 2.94
CA LEU A 92 29.75 41.41 3.49
C LEU A 92 29.49 42.24 4.76
N LEU A 93 30.47 42.35 5.66
CA LEU A 93 30.38 43.20 6.85
C LEU A 93 30.27 44.69 6.46
N ALA A 94 31.08 45.15 5.50
CA ALA A 94 31.03 46.50 5.00
C ALA A 94 29.68 46.84 4.32
N ALA A 95 29.05 45.85 3.67
CA ALA A 95 27.75 46.03 3.02
C ALA A 95 26.59 46.21 4.01
N ILE A 96 26.67 45.64 5.22
CA ILE A 96 25.61 45.75 6.24
C ILE A 96 25.79 46.94 7.17
N GLU A 97 27.01 47.47 7.29
CA GLU A 97 27.38 48.53 8.21
C GLU A 97 26.51 49.81 8.04
N PRO A 98 26.23 50.31 6.82
CA PRO A 98 25.35 51.47 6.60
C PRO A 98 23.90 51.22 7.00
N HIS A 99 23.51 49.96 7.23
CA HIS A 99 22.14 49.52 7.41
C HIS A 99 21.81 49.06 8.84
N ARG A 100 22.67 49.36 9.83
CA ARG A 100 22.44 49.04 11.26
C ARG A 100 21.05 49.41 11.78
N LYS A 101 20.52 50.58 11.39
CA LYS A 101 19.16 51.01 11.79
C LYS A 101 18.07 50.08 11.23
N SER A 102 18.22 49.65 9.98
CA SER A 102 17.30 48.71 9.34
C SER A 102 17.34 47.34 10.02
N ILE A 103 18.53 46.85 10.38
CA ILE A 103 18.72 45.59 11.13
C ILE A 103 18.05 45.65 12.50
N ALA A 104 18.24 46.75 13.25
CA ALA A 104 17.60 46.94 14.54
C ALA A 104 16.05 46.98 14.43
N ASN A 105 15.52 47.63 13.39
CA ASN A 105 14.09 47.68 13.13
C ASN A 105 13.51 46.31 12.75
N LEU A 106 14.20 45.55 11.89
CA LEU A 106 13.86 44.17 11.53
C LEU A 106 13.83 43.26 12.75
N SER A 107 14.90 43.30 13.56
CA SER A 107 15.01 42.53 14.79
C SER A 107 13.89 42.89 15.78
N ARG A 108 13.58 44.18 15.95
CA ARG A 108 12.46 44.62 16.79
C ARG A 108 11.12 44.09 16.27
N SER A 109 10.87 44.18 14.96
CA SER A 109 9.66 43.64 14.35
C SER A 109 9.54 42.12 14.55
N PHE A 110 10.64 41.39 14.44
CA PHE A 110 10.64 39.94 14.69
C PHE A 110 10.39 39.62 16.16
N LYS A 111 11.01 40.35 17.10
CA LYS A 111 10.73 40.22 18.54
C LYS A 111 9.26 40.49 18.87
N MET A 112 8.62 41.45 18.20
CA MET A 112 7.17 41.66 18.33
C MET A 112 6.34 40.48 17.82
N LEU A 113 6.79 39.80 16.77
CA LEU A 113 6.14 38.57 16.29
C LEU A 113 6.29 37.44 17.33
N LEU A 114 7.50 37.24 17.86
CA LEU A 114 7.79 36.26 18.92
C LEU A 114 6.95 36.48 20.19
N GLY A 115 6.65 37.74 20.51
CA GLY A 115 5.85 38.14 21.66
C GLY A 115 4.33 37.97 21.51
N LYS A 116 3.81 37.53 20.35
CA LYS A 116 2.37 37.27 20.22
C LYS A 116 1.93 36.12 21.12
N GLU A 117 0.72 36.18 21.70
CA GLU A 117 0.17 35.12 22.56
C GLU A 117 -0.57 34.02 21.77
N ARG A 118 0.08 33.50 20.72
CA ARG A 118 -0.43 32.37 19.92
C ARG A 118 0.69 31.50 19.40
N TYR A 119 0.38 30.31 18.89
CA TYR A 119 1.36 29.51 18.16
C TYR A 119 1.80 30.24 16.88
N LEU A 120 3.10 30.24 16.59
CA LEU A 120 3.66 30.87 15.39
C LEU A 120 3.97 29.80 14.35
N SER A 121 3.19 29.78 13.28
CA SER A 121 3.36 28.84 12.17
C SER A 121 4.36 29.32 11.12
N ASN A 122 4.80 28.42 10.26
CA ASN A 122 5.61 28.73 9.10
C ASN A 122 4.94 29.77 8.18
N PHE A 123 3.61 29.74 8.00
CA PHE A 123 2.88 30.80 7.31
C PHE A 123 3.06 32.17 7.97
N ASP A 124 3.00 32.25 9.30
CA ASP A 124 3.20 33.51 10.03
C ASP A 124 4.61 34.09 9.81
N ILE A 125 5.61 33.22 9.83
CA ILE A 125 7.00 33.58 9.57
C ILE A 125 7.17 34.05 8.13
N THR A 126 6.59 33.35 7.17
CA THR A 126 6.64 33.68 5.75
C THR A 126 5.98 35.03 5.50
N VAL A 127 4.76 35.25 6.01
CA VAL A 127 4.05 36.53 5.88
C VAL A 127 4.83 37.67 6.53
N TRP A 128 5.44 37.44 7.68
CA TRP A 128 6.31 38.43 8.31
C TRP A 128 7.49 38.78 7.39
N ALA A 129 8.21 37.78 6.88
CA ALA A 129 9.37 37.98 6.01
C ALA A 129 9.00 38.74 4.72
N SER A 130 7.93 38.34 4.03
CA SER A 130 7.47 39.00 2.79
C SER A 130 7.04 40.46 3.02
N ARG A 131 6.44 40.76 4.18
CA ARG A 131 6.10 42.15 4.55
C ARG A 131 7.33 43.01 4.76
N GLN A 132 8.45 42.45 5.23
CA GLN A 132 9.69 43.20 5.39
C GLN A 132 10.35 43.48 4.03
N GLU A 133 10.35 42.50 3.12
CA GLU A 133 10.92 42.66 1.77
C GLU A 133 10.23 43.76 0.94
N SER A 134 8.93 44.00 1.19
CA SER A 134 8.15 45.05 0.52
C SER A 134 8.25 46.44 1.18
N LYS A 135 8.51 46.54 2.48
CA LYS A 135 8.47 47.81 3.24
C LYS A 135 9.81 48.54 3.39
N ILE A 136 10.95 47.85 3.23
CA ILE A 136 12.25 48.38 3.69
C ILE A 136 13.17 48.81 2.51
N GLY A 137 12.76 48.59 1.26
CA GLY A 137 13.50 49.04 0.07
C GLY A 137 14.85 48.33 -0.15
N GLU A 138 15.67 48.88 -1.04
CA GLU A 138 17.02 48.38 -1.39
C GLU A 138 17.94 48.08 -0.17
N PRO A 139 17.95 48.90 0.91
CA PRO A 139 18.77 48.65 2.10
C PRO A 139 18.53 47.30 2.81
N ALA A 140 17.28 46.86 2.93
CA ALA A 140 17.00 45.54 3.51
C ALA A 140 17.43 44.41 2.60
N ARG A 141 17.29 44.55 1.28
CA ARG A 141 17.71 43.51 0.35
C ARG A 141 19.22 43.30 0.41
N ALA A 142 20.00 44.37 0.53
CA ALA A 142 21.45 44.29 0.72
C ALA A 142 21.81 43.54 2.02
N VAL A 143 21.15 43.88 3.13
CA VAL A 143 21.33 43.18 4.42
C VAL A 143 20.94 41.71 4.33
N LEU A 144 19.77 41.40 3.78
CA LEU A 144 19.28 40.03 3.65
C LEU A 144 20.19 39.20 2.74
N ALA A 145 20.67 39.77 1.62
CA ALA A 145 21.60 39.12 0.72
C ALA A 145 22.94 38.81 1.42
N ALA A 146 23.45 39.76 2.20
CA ALA A 146 24.69 39.57 2.94
C ALA A 146 24.55 38.51 4.04
N VAL A 147 23.48 38.57 4.83
CA VAL A 147 23.21 37.66 5.96
C VAL A 147 22.82 36.23 5.50
N ARG A 148 22.20 36.10 4.32
CA ARG A 148 21.93 34.78 3.68
C ARG A 148 23.19 34.16 3.07
N ASN A 149 24.28 34.90 2.89
CA ASN A 149 25.52 34.36 2.34
C ASN A 149 26.15 33.34 3.31
N PRO A 150 26.45 32.10 2.89
CA PRO A 150 27.05 31.07 3.76
C PRO A 150 28.41 31.46 4.36
N LEU A 151 29.13 32.40 3.74
CA LEU A 151 30.43 32.89 4.20
C LEU A 151 30.31 34.12 5.12
N PHE A 152 29.10 34.51 5.52
CA PHE A 152 28.87 35.65 6.40
C PHE A 152 29.50 35.41 7.80
N PRO A 153 30.40 36.29 8.28
CA PRO A 153 31.19 36.05 9.47
C PRO A 153 30.49 36.56 10.73
N SER A 154 29.37 35.94 11.16
CA SER A 154 28.59 36.43 12.31
C SER A 154 29.43 36.58 13.60
N SER A 155 30.44 35.72 13.80
CA SER A 155 31.36 35.76 14.94
C SER A 155 32.31 36.96 14.98
N ARG A 156 32.43 37.72 13.88
CA ARG A 156 33.23 38.96 13.82
C ARG A 156 32.43 40.21 14.21
N LEU A 157 31.13 40.07 14.43
CA LEU A 157 30.28 41.16 14.91
C LEU A 157 30.35 41.24 16.43
N GLU A 158 30.13 42.44 16.98
CA GLU A 158 30.15 42.65 18.43
C GLU A 158 28.83 43.25 18.94
N GLY A 159 28.51 42.92 20.20
CA GLY A 159 27.42 43.52 20.97
C GLY A 159 26.03 43.28 20.37
N ASN A 160 25.20 44.32 20.40
CA ASN A 160 23.78 44.22 20.00
C ASN A 160 23.61 43.86 18.51
N LEU A 161 24.54 44.27 17.64
CA LEU A 161 24.43 43.97 16.21
C LEU A 161 24.58 42.48 15.94
N GLN A 162 25.52 41.80 16.62
CA GLN A 162 25.71 40.36 16.52
C GLN A 162 24.42 39.61 16.87
N ALA A 163 23.87 39.89 18.06
CA ALA A 163 22.65 39.24 18.53
C ALA A 163 21.43 39.49 17.60
N GLN A 164 21.33 40.70 17.02
CA GLN A 164 20.27 41.03 16.06
C GLN A 164 20.41 40.22 14.76
N ILE A 165 21.64 40.07 14.26
CA ILE A 165 21.89 39.33 13.02
C ILE A 165 21.72 37.83 13.25
N GLU A 166 22.20 37.27 14.35
CA GLU A 166 22.01 35.85 14.68
C GLU A 166 20.52 35.49 14.78
N LEU A 167 19.73 36.34 15.45
CA LEU A 167 18.27 36.20 15.52
C LEU A 167 17.61 36.20 14.13
N LEU A 168 18.04 37.08 13.23
CA LEU A 168 17.50 37.17 11.88
C LEU A 168 17.99 36.01 10.99
N MET A 169 19.25 35.57 11.13
CA MET A 169 19.84 34.44 10.40
C MET A 169 19.07 33.16 10.64
N ASP A 170 18.73 32.88 11.91
CA ASP A 170 17.98 31.69 12.30
C ASP A 170 16.71 31.52 11.44
N VAL A 171 15.94 32.60 11.30
CA VAL A 171 14.65 32.59 10.60
C VAL A 171 14.84 32.66 9.09
N LEU A 172 15.71 33.55 8.61
CA LEU A 172 15.88 33.85 7.19
C LEU A 172 16.63 32.76 6.42
N GLN A 173 17.38 31.92 7.12
CA GLN A 173 18.02 30.72 6.57
C GLN A 173 17.15 29.47 6.76
N GLY A 174 15.92 29.62 7.27
CA GLY A 174 14.95 28.52 7.43
C GLY A 174 15.24 27.56 8.59
N LYS A 175 16.17 27.89 9.50
CA LYS A 175 16.46 27.06 10.69
C LYS A 175 15.34 27.16 11.72
N SER A 176 14.81 28.38 11.93
CA SER A 176 13.67 28.70 12.79
C SER A 176 13.77 28.12 14.22
N SER A 177 14.99 27.92 14.74
CA SER A 177 15.21 27.30 16.06
C SER A 177 14.65 28.16 17.20
N ILE A 178 14.74 29.48 17.08
CA ILE A 178 14.22 30.42 18.08
C ILE A 178 12.69 30.41 18.09
N VAL A 179 12.07 30.25 16.91
CA VAL A 179 10.62 30.10 16.79
C VAL A 179 10.17 28.80 17.42
N ALA A 180 10.89 27.69 17.16
CA ALA A 180 10.60 26.39 17.74
C ALA A 180 10.69 26.43 19.28
N GLU A 181 11.79 26.95 19.84
CA GLU A 181 11.97 27.07 21.30
C GLU A 181 10.85 27.93 21.94
N ARG A 182 10.50 29.04 21.29
CA ARG A 182 9.41 29.90 21.76
C ARG A 182 8.05 29.19 21.68
N ASN A 183 7.79 28.45 20.61
CA ASN A 183 6.55 27.68 20.45
C ASN A 183 6.44 26.56 21.49
N GLU A 184 7.54 25.89 21.83
CA GLU A 184 7.56 24.89 22.90
C GLU A 184 7.18 25.51 24.26
N LYS A 185 7.81 26.63 24.62
CA LYS A 185 7.45 27.37 25.85
C LYS A 185 5.98 27.82 25.85
N PHE A 186 5.48 28.23 24.68
CA PHE A 186 4.07 28.59 24.52
C PHE A 186 3.17 27.36 24.72
N VAL A 187 3.49 26.21 24.14
CA VAL A 187 2.73 24.96 24.30
C VAL A 187 2.65 24.55 25.77
N ASP A 188 3.78 24.54 26.48
CA ASP A 188 3.81 24.17 27.89
C ASP A 188 2.96 25.13 28.76
N ALA A 189 3.08 26.44 28.50
CA ALA A 189 2.29 27.44 29.20
C ALA A 189 0.78 27.28 28.92
N GLU A 190 0.40 26.97 27.68
CA GLU A 190 -1.00 26.75 27.29
C GLU A 190 -1.58 25.46 27.88
N MET A 191 -0.79 24.39 27.95
CA MET A 191 -1.19 23.14 28.61
C MET A 191 -1.53 23.38 30.09
N ALA A 192 -0.72 24.19 30.77
CA ALA A 192 -0.97 24.57 32.15
C ALA A 192 -2.17 25.52 32.30
N ALA A 193 -2.25 26.56 31.47
CA ALA A 193 -3.30 27.59 31.52
C ALA A 193 -4.70 27.01 31.25
N HIS A 194 -4.82 26.06 30.32
CA HIS A 194 -6.09 25.45 29.92
C HIS A 194 -6.28 24.04 30.49
N LYS A 195 -5.57 23.71 31.58
CA LYS A 195 -5.64 22.40 32.24
C LYS A 195 -7.08 21.98 32.57
N ILE A 196 -7.89 22.88 33.13
CA ILE A 196 -9.29 22.60 33.50
C ILE A 196 -10.11 22.19 32.28
N PHE A 197 -9.96 22.90 31.16
CA PHE A 197 -10.62 22.55 29.91
C PHE A 197 -10.18 21.17 29.42
N PHE A 198 -8.88 20.90 29.36
CA PHE A 198 -8.37 19.60 28.88
C PHE A 198 -8.68 18.43 29.81
N ASP A 199 -8.87 18.67 31.10
CA ASP A 199 -9.28 17.65 32.07
C ASP A 199 -10.76 17.28 31.96
N SER A 200 -11.59 18.16 31.38
CA SER A 200 -13.07 18.05 31.42
C SER A 200 -13.76 17.97 30.06
N VAL A 201 -13.07 18.30 28.96
CA VAL A 201 -13.65 18.32 27.60
C VAL A 201 -14.13 16.94 27.13
N GLU A 202 -13.55 15.87 27.65
CA GLU A 202 -13.88 14.48 27.32
C GLU A 202 -14.23 13.67 28.57
N LYS A 203 -14.74 12.44 28.38
CA LYS A 203 -15.12 11.57 29.52
C LYS A 203 -13.96 11.30 30.48
N THR A 204 -12.74 11.30 29.94
CA THR A 204 -11.49 11.16 30.69
C THR A 204 -10.58 12.33 30.34
N PRO A 205 -9.72 12.79 31.26
CA PRO A 205 -8.75 13.83 30.98
C PRO A 205 -7.91 13.50 29.73
N LEU A 206 -7.68 14.50 28.88
CA LEU A 206 -6.78 14.32 27.74
C LEU A 206 -5.36 14.07 28.21
N THR A 207 -4.62 13.21 27.50
CA THR A 207 -3.17 12.99 27.76
C THR A 207 -2.36 14.21 27.35
N ASP A 208 -1.14 14.33 27.86
CA ASP A 208 -0.23 15.42 27.47
C ASP A 208 0.03 15.47 25.97
N GLU A 209 0.15 14.30 25.33
CA GLU A 209 0.26 14.16 23.87
C GLU A 209 -0.98 14.74 23.14
N GLN A 210 -2.19 14.44 23.64
CA GLN A 210 -3.43 14.96 23.08
C GLN A 210 -3.57 16.48 23.29
N ARG A 211 -3.16 17.00 24.45
CA ARG A 211 -3.15 18.44 24.76
C ARG A 211 -2.18 19.20 23.86
N ARG A 212 -0.95 18.68 23.73
CA ARG A 212 0.05 19.23 22.80
C ARG A 212 -0.48 19.27 21.37
N ALA A 213 -1.06 18.17 20.89
CA ALA A 213 -1.65 18.11 19.55
C ALA A 213 -2.80 19.11 19.36
N ALA A 214 -3.57 19.41 20.42
CA ALA A 214 -4.59 20.46 20.38
C ALA A 214 -3.98 21.86 20.21
N ILE A 215 -2.89 22.16 20.92
CA ILE A 215 -2.28 23.50 20.98
C ILE A 215 -1.38 23.82 19.78
N VAL A 216 -0.63 22.84 19.28
CA VAL A 216 0.27 23.03 18.13
C VAL A 216 -0.54 23.40 16.89
N MET A 217 -0.33 24.58 16.32
CA MET A 217 -1.09 25.10 15.16
C MET A 217 -0.16 25.43 13.99
N GLU A 218 0.64 24.45 13.57
CA GLU A 218 1.47 24.61 12.37
C GLU A 218 0.59 24.64 11.10
N ASP A 219 1.17 24.99 9.95
CA ASP A 219 0.47 25.01 8.65
C ASP A 219 -0.24 23.67 8.40
N ARG A 220 0.49 22.55 8.60
CA ARG A 220 -0.05 21.20 8.59
C ARG A 220 0.32 20.49 9.89
N ASN A 221 -0.58 19.66 10.38
CA ASN A 221 -0.43 18.95 11.65
C ASN A 221 -0.77 17.48 11.42
N LEU A 222 0.22 16.61 11.53
CA LEU A 222 0.07 15.15 11.39
C LEU A 222 0.10 14.52 12.77
N LEU A 223 -0.99 13.88 13.17
CA LEU A 223 -1.09 13.14 14.43
C LEU A 223 -1.07 11.63 14.17
N ILE A 224 0.04 11.00 14.52
CA ILE A 224 0.29 9.56 14.31
C ILE A 224 -0.12 8.81 15.56
N ALA A 225 -1.13 7.96 15.45
CA ALA A 225 -1.77 7.33 16.59
C ALA A 225 -1.49 5.82 16.64
N ALA A 226 -1.45 5.26 17.85
CA ALA A 226 -1.63 3.83 18.06
C ALA A 226 -3.13 3.45 18.14
N ALA A 227 -3.46 2.17 17.94
CA ALA A 227 -4.82 1.68 18.14
C ALA A 227 -5.35 2.00 19.54
N GLY A 228 -6.54 2.60 19.63
CA GLY A 228 -7.18 2.88 20.92
C GLY A 228 -6.57 4.03 21.72
N SER A 229 -5.79 4.90 21.07
CA SER A 229 -5.13 6.07 21.69
C SER A 229 -6.01 7.31 21.83
N GLY A 230 -7.27 7.25 21.39
CA GLY A 230 -8.22 8.36 21.49
C GLY A 230 -8.08 9.41 20.38
N LYS A 231 -7.84 9.00 19.13
CA LYS A 231 -7.80 9.87 17.93
C LYS A 231 -8.94 10.88 17.89
N THR A 232 -10.17 10.41 18.05
CA THR A 232 -11.37 11.25 18.08
C THR A 232 -11.36 12.26 19.23
N SER A 233 -10.88 11.87 20.42
CA SER A 233 -10.74 12.78 21.55
C SER A 233 -9.75 13.92 21.26
N SER A 234 -8.68 13.65 20.49
CA SER A 234 -7.75 14.68 20.03
C SER A 234 -8.39 15.67 19.06
N VAL A 235 -9.24 15.18 18.14
CA VAL A 235 -10.01 16.04 17.23
C VAL A 235 -10.92 16.97 18.05
N VAL A 236 -11.72 16.41 18.98
CA VAL A 236 -12.62 17.19 19.86
C VAL A 236 -11.83 18.21 20.68
N GLY A 237 -10.74 17.78 21.32
CA GLY A 237 -9.89 18.66 22.14
C GLY A 237 -9.27 19.81 21.34
N LYS A 238 -8.85 19.57 20.10
CA LYS A 238 -8.29 20.59 19.22
C LYS A 238 -9.35 21.55 18.68
N VAL A 239 -10.51 21.05 18.26
CA VAL A 239 -11.65 21.89 17.85
C VAL A 239 -12.07 22.79 19.01
N GLY A 240 -12.22 22.22 20.22
CA GLY A 240 -12.58 22.98 21.41
C GLY A 240 -11.53 24.02 21.80
N TYR A 241 -10.25 23.68 21.78
CA TYR A 241 -9.17 24.64 22.04
C TYR A 241 -9.15 25.77 20.98
N ALA A 242 -9.35 25.43 19.70
CA ALA A 242 -9.42 26.41 18.63
C ALA A 242 -10.56 27.42 18.83
N LEU A 243 -11.75 26.95 19.20
CA LEU A 243 -12.91 27.79 19.50
C LEU A 243 -12.66 28.63 20.76
N LEU A 244 -12.18 28.01 21.84
CA LEU A 244 -11.89 28.67 23.12
C LEU A 244 -10.90 29.83 22.97
N ARG A 245 -9.88 29.66 22.12
CA ARG A 245 -8.84 30.66 21.85
C ARG A 245 -9.15 31.59 20.69
N GLY A 246 -10.30 31.43 20.04
CA GLY A 246 -10.71 32.28 18.92
C GLY A 246 -9.85 32.12 17.66
N TYR A 247 -9.26 30.94 17.43
CA TYR A 247 -8.57 30.65 16.17
C TYR A 247 -9.53 30.52 14.99
N ALA A 248 -10.78 30.13 15.24
CA ALA A 248 -11.83 29.99 14.25
C ALA A 248 -13.22 30.12 14.93
N THR A 249 -14.22 30.54 14.18
CA THR A 249 -15.64 30.37 14.54
C THR A 249 -16.15 28.99 14.07
N PRO A 250 -17.30 28.49 14.56
CA PRO A 250 -17.81 27.16 14.16
C PRO A 250 -17.93 26.95 12.64
N ASP A 251 -18.43 27.94 11.89
CA ASP A 251 -18.55 27.87 10.42
C ASP A 251 -17.20 27.96 9.67
N GLN A 252 -16.12 28.34 10.36
CA GLN A 252 -14.76 28.35 9.82
C GLN A 252 -14.01 27.03 10.08
N ILE A 253 -14.67 26.03 10.69
CA ILE A 253 -14.11 24.71 10.95
C ILE A 253 -14.80 23.68 10.06
N LEU A 254 -14.01 23.00 9.23
CA LEU A 254 -14.45 21.84 8.46
C LEU A 254 -13.86 20.58 9.08
N VAL A 255 -14.70 19.61 9.41
CA VAL A 255 -14.26 18.28 9.85
C VAL A 255 -14.70 17.23 8.83
N LEU A 256 -13.78 16.38 8.42
CA LEU A 256 -14.00 15.33 7.43
C LEU A 256 -13.83 13.94 8.03
N ALA A 257 -14.80 13.09 7.74
CA ALA A 257 -14.79 11.66 8.09
C ALA A 257 -14.96 10.79 6.83
N PHE A 258 -14.53 9.53 6.91
CA PHE A 258 -14.50 8.64 5.74
C PHE A 258 -15.90 8.18 5.28
N ASN A 259 -16.83 7.96 6.22
CA ASN A 259 -18.18 7.46 5.93
C ASN A 259 -19.25 8.17 6.76
N ASN A 260 -20.52 7.99 6.40
CA ASN A 260 -21.65 8.69 7.01
C ASN A 260 -21.83 8.36 8.50
N HIS A 261 -21.54 7.12 8.92
CA HIS A 261 -21.63 6.74 10.32
C HIS A 261 -20.58 7.49 11.16
N ALA A 262 -19.33 7.47 10.72
CA ALA A 262 -18.22 8.17 11.37
C ALA A 262 -18.45 9.70 11.39
N ALA A 263 -18.98 10.27 10.30
CA ALA A 263 -19.32 11.69 10.24
C ALA A 263 -20.38 12.05 11.30
N LYS A 264 -21.47 11.29 11.37
CA LYS A 264 -22.56 11.52 12.33
C LYS A 264 -22.10 11.36 13.77
N GLU A 265 -21.41 10.27 14.09
CA GLU A 265 -20.88 10.02 15.44
C GLU A 265 -19.93 11.14 15.89
N LEU A 266 -19.04 11.58 15.00
CA LEU A 266 -18.09 12.66 15.29
C LEU A 266 -18.80 14.01 15.44
N GLU A 267 -19.82 14.29 14.64
CA GLU A 267 -20.62 15.52 14.73
C GLU A 267 -21.36 15.62 16.06
N GLU A 268 -22.09 14.55 16.41
CA GLU A 268 -22.81 14.46 17.69
C GLU A 268 -21.83 14.66 18.85
N ARG A 269 -20.70 13.94 18.83
CA ARG A 269 -19.71 14.02 19.90
C ARG A 269 -19.08 15.42 20.03
N ILE A 270 -18.70 16.07 18.93
CA ILE A 270 -18.11 17.42 18.98
C ILE A 270 -19.13 18.41 19.55
N ASN A 271 -20.36 18.40 19.03
CA ASN A 271 -21.38 19.38 19.44
C ASN A 271 -21.87 19.16 20.87
N GLU A 272 -21.99 17.90 21.33
CA GLU A 272 -22.31 17.58 22.72
C GLU A 272 -21.20 18.01 23.68
N ARG A 273 -19.93 17.69 23.38
CA ARG A 273 -18.80 17.97 24.27
C ARG A 273 -18.46 19.45 24.35
N LEU A 274 -18.74 20.21 23.29
CA LEU A 274 -18.40 21.62 23.19
C LEU A 274 -19.61 22.55 23.30
N ALA A 275 -20.78 22.04 23.71
CA ALA A 275 -22.02 22.81 23.79
C ALA A 275 -21.90 24.14 24.55
N SER A 276 -21.13 24.17 25.64
CA SER A 276 -20.88 25.38 26.44
C SER A 276 -20.04 26.45 25.73
N ILE A 277 -19.18 26.04 24.78
CA ILE A 277 -18.35 26.95 23.98
C ILE A 277 -19.12 27.41 22.74
N LEU A 278 -19.96 26.53 22.18
CA LEU A 278 -20.65 26.76 20.92
C LEU A 278 -21.85 27.71 21.02
N ASN A 279 -22.42 27.92 22.21
CA ASN A 279 -23.52 28.86 22.46
C ASN A 279 -24.69 28.75 21.45
N GLY A 280 -25.09 27.52 21.10
CA GLY A 280 -26.18 27.24 20.16
C GLY A 280 -25.78 27.17 18.68
N SER A 281 -24.50 27.39 18.34
CA SER A 281 -23.93 27.08 17.02
C SER A 281 -23.52 25.61 16.94
N ASN A 282 -23.23 25.10 15.74
CA ASN A 282 -22.72 23.74 15.55
C ASN A 282 -21.48 23.72 14.65
N VAL A 283 -20.56 22.80 14.92
CA VAL A 283 -19.49 22.42 13.98
C VAL A 283 -20.03 21.30 13.09
N LYS A 284 -19.92 21.48 11.77
CA LYS A 284 -20.39 20.50 10.78
C LYS A 284 -19.30 19.47 10.50
N VAL A 285 -19.68 18.19 10.47
CA VAL A 285 -18.81 17.11 10.02
C VAL A 285 -19.37 16.54 8.72
N LYS A 286 -18.53 16.44 7.69
CA LYS A 286 -18.95 15.97 6.37
C LYS A 286 -18.16 14.74 5.97
N THR A 287 -18.74 13.93 5.09
CA THR A 287 -17.94 13.01 4.29
C THR A 287 -17.32 13.76 3.11
N PHE A 288 -16.27 13.19 2.51
CA PHE A 288 -15.68 13.75 1.29
C PHE A 288 -16.71 13.90 0.16
N HIS A 289 -17.62 12.94 0.01
CA HIS A 289 -18.69 13.02 -0.99
C HIS A 289 -19.70 14.12 -0.64
N ALA A 290 -20.11 14.26 0.62
CA ALA A 290 -20.99 15.34 1.03
C ALA A 290 -20.38 16.73 0.76
N LEU A 291 -19.07 16.89 1.03
CA LEU A 291 -18.35 18.12 0.67
C LEU A 291 -18.26 18.30 -0.85
N GLY A 292 -17.93 17.25 -1.60
CA GLY A 292 -17.82 17.32 -3.06
C GLY A 292 -19.14 17.73 -3.72
N LEU A 293 -20.26 17.17 -3.24
CA LEU A 293 -21.60 17.54 -3.70
C LEU A 293 -21.92 19.02 -3.43
N GLU A 294 -21.56 19.53 -2.24
CA GLU A 294 -21.74 20.93 -1.89
C GLU A 294 -20.93 21.87 -2.77
N ILE A 295 -19.66 21.55 -3.00
CA ILE A 295 -18.78 22.33 -3.86
C ILE A 295 -19.33 22.41 -5.28
N ILE A 296 -19.77 21.27 -5.85
CA ILE A 296 -20.37 21.26 -7.19
C ILE A 296 -21.66 22.08 -7.19
N ALA A 297 -22.53 21.89 -6.18
CA ALA A 297 -23.79 22.61 -6.10
C ALA A 297 -23.61 24.13 -6.00
N GLU A 298 -22.59 24.60 -5.29
CA GLU A 298 -22.27 26.03 -5.19
C GLU A 298 -21.70 26.59 -6.49
N VAL A 299 -20.77 25.87 -7.12
CA VAL A 299 -20.08 26.33 -8.34
C VAL A 299 -20.98 26.27 -9.58
N GLU A 300 -21.84 25.25 -9.67
CA GLU A 300 -22.75 25.05 -10.80
C GLU A 300 -24.15 25.63 -10.56
N ASN A 301 -24.43 26.10 -9.33
CA ASN A 301 -25.75 26.55 -8.90
C ASN A 301 -26.87 25.49 -9.08
N ALA A 302 -26.50 24.22 -9.06
CA ALA A 302 -27.40 23.07 -9.21
C ALA A 302 -26.77 21.83 -8.56
N LYS A 303 -27.57 21.03 -7.84
CA LYS A 303 -27.10 19.74 -7.31
C LYS A 303 -27.04 18.73 -8.45
N PRO A 304 -25.89 18.09 -8.70
CA PRO A 304 -25.78 17.08 -9.76
C PRO A 304 -26.57 15.82 -9.39
N THR A 305 -27.08 15.13 -10.41
CA THR A 305 -27.77 13.85 -10.23
C THR A 305 -26.74 12.75 -10.05
N VAL A 306 -26.87 11.94 -8.98
CA VAL A 306 -26.12 10.70 -8.84
C VAL A 306 -27.01 9.56 -9.32
N PRO A 307 -26.62 8.83 -10.38
CA PRO A 307 -27.49 7.84 -10.98
C PRO A 307 -27.57 6.58 -10.12
N ASP A 308 -28.71 5.88 -10.16
CA ASP A 308 -28.96 4.67 -9.35
C ASP A 308 -27.91 3.56 -9.53
N PHE A 309 -27.26 3.50 -10.70
CA PHE A 309 -26.22 2.53 -11.00
C PHE A 309 -24.88 2.83 -10.34
N ALA A 310 -24.64 4.07 -9.88
CA ALA A 310 -23.40 4.45 -9.20
C ALA A 310 -23.34 3.95 -7.75
N GLY A 311 -24.47 3.51 -7.18
CA GLY A 311 -24.54 2.90 -5.85
C GLY A 311 -24.26 1.39 -5.82
N ASP A 312 -24.17 0.84 -4.61
CA ASP A 312 -23.93 -0.60 -4.36
C ASP A 312 -25.13 -1.51 -4.69
N SER A 313 -26.23 -0.95 -5.20
CA SER A 313 -27.51 -1.59 -5.54
C SER A 313 -27.45 -2.57 -6.74
N GLY A 314 -26.26 -2.90 -7.24
CA GLY A 314 -26.06 -3.84 -8.36
C GLY A 314 -26.33 -3.27 -9.75
N GLY A 315 -26.83 -2.03 -9.86
CA GLY A 315 -27.11 -1.35 -11.13
C GLY A 315 -25.88 -1.17 -12.02
N GLY A 316 -24.69 -1.01 -11.44
CA GLY A 316 -23.44 -0.86 -12.19
C GLY A 316 -23.12 -2.05 -13.10
N ARG A 317 -23.41 -3.29 -12.68
CA ARG A 317 -23.17 -4.49 -13.52
C ARG A 317 -24.04 -4.48 -14.78
N LYS A 318 -25.32 -4.15 -14.59
CA LYS A 318 -26.28 -4.07 -15.70
C LYS A 318 -25.87 -3.00 -16.71
N LEU A 319 -25.47 -1.82 -16.22
CA LEU A 319 -24.99 -0.76 -17.11
C LEU A 319 -23.74 -1.18 -17.87
N ILE A 320 -22.73 -1.77 -17.21
CA ILE A 320 -21.52 -2.21 -17.91
C ILE A 320 -21.85 -3.24 -18.99
N ASP A 321 -22.75 -4.18 -18.72
CA ASP A 321 -23.21 -5.12 -19.74
C ASP A 321 -23.87 -4.41 -20.92
N GLU A 322 -24.79 -3.46 -20.68
CA GLU A 322 -25.42 -2.65 -21.73
C GLU A 322 -24.38 -1.90 -22.59
N LEU A 323 -23.36 -1.31 -21.96
CA LEU A 323 -22.27 -0.61 -22.65
C LEU A 323 -21.43 -1.57 -23.50
N ILE A 324 -21.14 -2.77 -22.99
CA ILE A 324 -20.41 -3.81 -23.72
C ILE A 324 -21.22 -4.29 -24.92
N GLN A 325 -22.52 -4.59 -24.75
CA GLN A 325 -23.38 -5.02 -25.85
C GLN A 325 -23.47 -3.94 -26.94
N HIS A 326 -23.58 -2.66 -26.53
CA HIS A 326 -23.55 -1.54 -27.47
C HIS A 326 -22.22 -1.51 -28.25
N LEU A 327 -21.08 -1.63 -27.57
CA LEU A 327 -19.76 -1.65 -28.22
C LEU A 327 -19.58 -2.87 -29.14
N ILE A 328 -20.07 -4.06 -28.76
CA ILE A 328 -20.07 -5.25 -29.62
C ILE A 328 -20.84 -4.97 -30.92
N SER A 329 -21.99 -4.31 -30.83
CA SER A 329 -22.84 -4.03 -31.99
C SER A 329 -22.34 -2.89 -32.91
N THR A 330 -21.49 -1.99 -32.39
CA THR A 330 -21.10 -0.75 -33.09
C THR A 330 -19.62 -0.69 -33.49
N ASP A 331 -18.76 -1.47 -32.83
CA ASP A 331 -17.32 -1.47 -33.04
C ASP A 331 -16.83 -2.89 -33.30
N ARG A 332 -16.64 -3.24 -34.58
CA ARG A 332 -16.20 -4.57 -35.00
C ARG A 332 -14.86 -4.98 -34.39
N THR A 333 -13.93 -4.03 -34.23
CA THR A 333 -12.63 -4.30 -33.59
C THR A 333 -12.83 -4.65 -32.12
N PHE A 334 -13.65 -3.88 -31.40
CA PHE A 334 -13.98 -4.20 -30.01
C PHE A 334 -14.65 -5.57 -29.90
N ALA A 335 -15.62 -5.89 -30.77
CA ALA A 335 -16.31 -7.17 -30.75
C ALA A 335 -15.34 -8.36 -30.88
N THR A 336 -14.41 -8.29 -31.85
CA THR A 336 -13.39 -9.31 -32.06
C THR A 336 -12.42 -9.41 -30.87
N GLU A 337 -11.94 -8.27 -30.37
CA GLU A 337 -11.03 -8.20 -29.21
C GLU A 337 -11.68 -8.70 -27.92
N TRP A 338 -12.96 -8.41 -27.73
CA TRP A 338 -13.77 -8.86 -26.61
C TRP A 338 -13.97 -10.38 -26.63
N ALA A 339 -14.32 -10.94 -27.79
CA ALA A 339 -14.45 -12.38 -27.97
C ALA A 339 -13.12 -13.09 -27.70
N LEU A 340 -12.00 -12.55 -28.22
CA LEU A 340 -10.66 -13.07 -27.94
C LEU A 340 -10.34 -13.02 -26.45
N PHE A 341 -10.57 -11.87 -25.79
CA PHE A 341 -10.30 -11.73 -24.36
C PHE A 341 -11.09 -12.76 -23.54
N ARG A 342 -12.39 -12.93 -23.81
CA ARG A 342 -13.22 -13.90 -23.08
C ARG A 342 -12.85 -15.35 -23.37
N ALA A 343 -12.48 -15.67 -24.61
CA ALA A 343 -12.07 -17.01 -24.98
C ALA A 343 -10.72 -17.40 -24.37
N VAL A 344 -9.78 -16.46 -24.26
CA VAL A 344 -8.37 -16.75 -23.98
C VAL A 344 -7.88 -16.18 -22.65
N PHE A 345 -8.21 -14.93 -22.35
CA PHE A 345 -7.58 -14.12 -21.30
C PHE A 345 -8.48 -13.84 -20.10
N LEU A 346 -9.70 -14.40 -20.08
CA LEU A 346 -10.65 -14.20 -18.98
C LEU A 346 -10.03 -14.60 -17.64
N ARG A 347 -9.32 -15.73 -17.63
CA ARG A 347 -8.60 -16.23 -16.46
C ARG A 347 -7.19 -15.67 -16.42
N SER A 348 -6.72 -15.33 -15.22
CA SER A 348 -5.31 -15.04 -14.99
C SER A 348 -4.49 -16.32 -15.07
N ALA A 349 -3.39 -16.29 -15.82
CA ALA A 349 -2.45 -17.40 -15.92
C ALA A 349 -1.30 -17.18 -14.95
N LYS A 350 -1.08 -18.12 -14.03
CA LYS A 350 0.16 -18.16 -13.25
C LYS A 350 1.28 -18.77 -14.08
N ASP A 351 2.44 -18.14 -14.03
CA ASP A 351 3.67 -18.64 -14.62
C ASP A 351 4.03 -20.01 -14.01
N PRO A 352 4.06 -21.09 -14.82
CA PRO A 352 4.41 -22.42 -14.36
C PRO A 352 5.76 -22.46 -13.63
N THR A 353 6.72 -21.62 -14.00
CA THR A 353 8.06 -21.60 -13.39
C THR A 353 8.09 -21.08 -11.95
N LYS A 354 6.97 -20.54 -11.45
CA LYS A 354 6.84 -20.09 -10.06
C LYS A 354 6.43 -21.20 -9.09
N PHE A 355 6.04 -22.37 -9.59
CA PHE A 355 5.66 -23.50 -8.73
C PHE A 355 6.90 -24.30 -8.31
N SER A 356 6.96 -24.62 -7.03
CA SER A 356 8.09 -25.32 -6.41
C SER A 356 7.89 -26.85 -6.43
N SER A 357 6.67 -27.34 -6.61
CA SER A 357 6.39 -28.78 -6.76
C SER A 357 5.23 -29.10 -7.72
N VAL A 358 5.17 -30.35 -8.18
CA VAL A 358 4.11 -30.86 -9.06
C VAL A 358 2.74 -30.86 -8.34
N GLU A 359 2.74 -31.14 -7.04
CA GLU A 359 1.53 -31.09 -6.22
C GLU A 359 0.95 -29.68 -6.15
N GLU A 360 1.81 -28.66 -6.04
CA GLU A 360 1.41 -27.25 -6.05
C GLU A 360 0.75 -26.87 -7.40
N TRP A 361 1.33 -27.33 -8.51
CA TRP A 361 0.76 -27.18 -9.84
C TRP A 361 -0.60 -27.87 -10.00
N HIS A 362 -0.71 -29.14 -9.62
CA HIS A 362 -1.98 -29.88 -9.70
C HIS A 362 -3.07 -29.25 -8.84
N GLN A 363 -2.71 -28.75 -7.65
CA GLN A 363 -3.63 -28.03 -6.79
C GLN A 363 -4.08 -26.72 -7.45
N TYR A 364 -3.16 -25.97 -8.07
CA TYR A 364 -3.51 -24.78 -8.85
C TYR A 364 -4.50 -25.07 -9.99
N VAL A 365 -4.27 -26.14 -10.77
CA VAL A 365 -5.20 -26.54 -11.86
C VAL A 365 -6.55 -26.96 -11.29
N LYS A 366 -6.59 -27.71 -10.20
CA LYS A 366 -7.85 -28.09 -9.54
C LYS A 366 -8.66 -26.88 -9.05
N GLU A 367 -7.99 -25.82 -8.65
CA GLU A 367 -8.64 -24.63 -8.09
C GLU A 367 -9.00 -23.57 -9.14
N THR A 368 -8.38 -23.59 -10.31
CA THR A 368 -8.58 -22.59 -11.38
C THR A 368 -9.17 -23.17 -12.66
N GLY A 369 -9.11 -24.48 -12.81
CA GLY A 369 -9.69 -25.25 -13.89
C GLY A 369 -11.14 -25.63 -13.63
N ASP A 370 -11.74 -26.20 -14.66
CA ASP A 370 -13.05 -26.80 -14.66
C ASP A 370 -12.96 -28.27 -14.21
N TYR A 371 -13.95 -28.71 -13.43
CA TYR A 371 -14.08 -30.11 -13.00
C TYR A 371 -15.21 -30.78 -13.77
N ILE A 372 -14.85 -31.61 -14.75
CA ILE A 372 -15.79 -32.26 -15.67
C ILE A 372 -15.50 -33.76 -15.69
N GLU A 373 -16.53 -34.57 -15.43
CA GLU A 373 -16.45 -36.04 -15.48
C GLU A 373 -15.29 -36.64 -14.66
N GLY A 374 -15.02 -36.11 -13.47
CA GLY A 374 -13.97 -36.62 -12.61
C GLY A 374 -12.56 -36.14 -12.92
N ARG A 375 -12.38 -35.29 -13.96
CA ARG A 375 -11.09 -34.73 -14.38
C ARG A 375 -11.04 -33.23 -14.14
N ASN A 376 -9.84 -32.73 -13.82
CA ASN A 376 -9.56 -31.29 -13.74
C ASN A 376 -8.82 -30.87 -15.01
N GLY A 377 -9.17 -29.71 -15.56
CA GLY A 377 -8.47 -29.09 -16.68
C GLY A 377 -9.18 -27.82 -17.09
N TYR A 378 -9.03 -27.37 -18.33
CA TYR A 378 -9.70 -26.17 -18.83
C TYR A 378 -10.57 -26.54 -20.03
N GLN A 379 -11.86 -26.25 -19.96
CA GLN A 379 -12.77 -26.62 -21.05
C GLN A 379 -12.62 -25.64 -22.22
N THR A 380 -12.32 -26.17 -23.41
CA THR A 380 -12.17 -25.40 -24.65
C THR A 380 -13.54 -25.09 -25.29
N LEU A 381 -13.57 -24.15 -26.24
CA LEU A 381 -14.77 -23.89 -27.05
C LEU A 381 -15.20 -25.11 -27.89
N ASN A 382 -14.26 -26.00 -28.21
CA ASN A 382 -14.54 -27.25 -28.89
C ASN A 382 -15.06 -28.36 -27.94
N GLY A 383 -15.08 -28.11 -26.63
CA GLY A 383 -15.61 -29.01 -25.60
C GLY A 383 -14.57 -29.96 -24.98
N GLU A 384 -13.33 -29.93 -25.44
CA GLU A 384 -12.24 -30.73 -24.89
C GLU A 384 -11.78 -30.17 -23.54
N LEU A 385 -11.17 -31.02 -22.72
CA LEU A 385 -10.57 -30.61 -21.44
C LEU A 385 -9.05 -30.63 -21.57
N VAL A 386 -8.42 -29.46 -21.63
CA VAL A 386 -6.96 -29.32 -21.79
C VAL A 386 -6.24 -29.10 -20.46
N LYS A 387 -4.92 -29.29 -20.43
CA LYS A 387 -4.14 -29.37 -19.18
C LYS A 387 -3.59 -28.04 -18.70
N SER A 388 -3.48 -27.05 -19.58
CA SER A 388 -2.90 -25.74 -19.26
C SER A 388 -3.69 -24.60 -19.90
N GLN A 389 -3.54 -23.39 -19.35
CA GLN A 389 -4.14 -22.19 -19.96
C GLN A 389 -3.51 -21.83 -21.31
N GLY A 390 -2.25 -22.20 -21.54
CA GLY A 390 -1.60 -22.05 -22.85
C GLY A 390 -2.24 -22.96 -23.89
N GLU A 391 -2.48 -24.24 -23.57
CA GLU A 391 -3.24 -25.13 -24.44
C GLU A 391 -4.67 -24.62 -24.66
N LEU A 392 -5.33 -24.08 -23.62
CA LEU A 392 -6.67 -23.48 -23.76
C LEU A 392 -6.65 -22.32 -24.75
N ALA A 393 -5.65 -21.46 -24.66
CA ALA A 393 -5.45 -20.33 -25.56
C ALA A 393 -5.26 -20.80 -27.01
N ILE A 394 -4.43 -21.82 -27.24
CA ILE A 394 -4.20 -22.42 -28.56
C ILE A 394 -5.51 -23.00 -29.09
N ALA A 395 -6.14 -23.91 -28.35
CA ALA A 395 -7.38 -24.58 -28.75
C ALA A 395 -8.50 -23.58 -29.10
N ASN A 396 -8.71 -22.58 -28.25
CA ASN A 396 -9.74 -21.57 -28.47
C ASN A 396 -9.39 -20.66 -29.65
N TRP A 397 -8.13 -20.30 -29.86
CA TRP A 397 -7.72 -19.52 -31.04
C TRP A 397 -7.89 -20.32 -32.34
N LEU A 398 -7.55 -21.61 -32.34
CA LEU A 398 -7.77 -22.52 -33.47
C LEU A 398 -9.27 -22.64 -33.80
N TYR A 399 -10.10 -22.79 -32.78
CA TYR A 399 -11.55 -22.76 -32.92
C TYR A 399 -12.02 -21.43 -33.52
N MET A 400 -11.60 -20.28 -32.98
CA MET A 400 -12.01 -18.97 -33.53
C MET A 400 -11.62 -18.80 -35.01
N ASN A 401 -10.51 -19.39 -35.45
CA ASN A 401 -10.02 -19.28 -36.82
C ASN A 401 -10.43 -20.43 -37.76
N GLY A 402 -11.32 -21.32 -37.31
CA GLY A 402 -11.83 -22.41 -38.15
C GLY A 402 -10.80 -23.48 -38.49
N VAL A 403 -9.76 -23.65 -37.67
CA VAL A 403 -8.71 -24.66 -37.91
C VAL A 403 -9.12 -25.99 -37.29
N THR A 404 -9.13 -27.05 -38.10
CA THR A 404 -9.36 -28.42 -37.63
C THR A 404 -8.13 -28.94 -36.90
N TYR A 405 -8.32 -29.48 -35.70
CA TYR A 405 -7.26 -30.13 -34.93
C TYR A 405 -7.79 -31.33 -34.14
N GLN A 406 -6.88 -32.17 -33.65
CA GLN A 406 -7.17 -33.27 -32.73
C GLN A 406 -6.27 -33.13 -31.49
N TYR A 407 -6.88 -32.97 -30.30
CA TYR A 407 -6.15 -32.86 -29.03
C TYR A 407 -5.71 -34.24 -28.51
N GLU A 408 -4.46 -34.35 -28.07
CA GLU A 408 -3.85 -35.59 -27.54
C GLU A 408 -4.09 -36.84 -28.39
N LYS A 409 -4.05 -36.70 -29.72
CA LYS A 409 -4.11 -37.84 -30.63
C LYS A 409 -2.90 -38.77 -30.38
N PRO A 410 -3.07 -40.10 -30.27
CA PRO A 410 -1.93 -41.01 -30.23
C PRO A 410 -1.02 -40.79 -31.44
N TYR A 411 0.29 -40.66 -31.18
CA TYR A 411 1.29 -40.51 -32.22
C TYR A 411 1.22 -41.67 -33.23
N GLN A 412 1.41 -41.38 -34.52
CA GLN A 412 1.17 -42.35 -35.58
C GLN A 412 2.07 -43.60 -35.50
N TYR A 413 3.24 -43.49 -34.87
CA TYR A 413 4.12 -44.61 -34.59
C TYR A 413 3.94 -45.10 -33.17
N ARG A 414 4.08 -46.41 -32.98
CA ARG A 414 4.11 -47.00 -31.64
C ARG A 414 5.39 -46.58 -30.92
N THR A 415 5.24 -45.86 -29.81
CA THR A 415 6.37 -45.41 -28.96
C THR A 415 6.39 -46.10 -27.60
N ALA A 416 5.34 -46.84 -27.25
CA ALA A 416 5.23 -47.52 -25.97
C ALA A 416 6.26 -48.67 -25.86
N ASP A 417 7.18 -48.55 -24.91
CA ASP A 417 8.22 -49.52 -24.59
C ASP A 417 8.42 -49.67 -23.05
N LYS A 418 9.58 -50.18 -22.61
CA LYS A 418 9.88 -50.35 -21.17
C LYS A 418 10.09 -49.03 -20.43
N GLN A 419 10.45 -47.96 -21.13
CA GLN A 419 10.81 -46.65 -20.58
C GLN A 419 9.74 -45.58 -20.84
N TYR A 420 9.07 -45.64 -22.00
CA TYR A 420 8.10 -44.65 -22.46
C TYR A 420 6.71 -45.25 -22.67
N ARG A 421 5.67 -44.47 -22.39
CA ARG A 421 4.30 -44.80 -22.79
C ARG A 421 4.07 -44.43 -24.26
N GLN A 422 2.88 -44.74 -24.79
CA GLN A 422 2.47 -44.19 -26.07
C GLN A 422 2.50 -42.66 -25.97
N TYR A 423 3.14 -42.04 -26.95
CA TYR A 423 3.28 -40.59 -27.05
C TYR A 423 2.00 -40.00 -27.61
N HIS A 424 1.53 -38.92 -26.98
CA HIS A 424 0.40 -38.12 -27.42
C HIS A 424 0.88 -36.67 -27.50
N PRO A 425 1.15 -36.14 -28.70
CA PRO A 425 1.38 -34.72 -28.92
C PRO A 425 0.17 -33.90 -28.49
N ASP A 426 0.39 -32.66 -28.04
CA ASP A 426 -0.70 -31.82 -27.54
C ASP A 426 -1.75 -31.56 -28.62
N PHE A 427 -1.31 -31.21 -29.84
CA PHE A 427 -2.19 -30.98 -30.98
C PHE A 427 -1.69 -31.70 -32.24
N PHE A 428 -2.64 -32.19 -33.04
CA PHE A 428 -2.39 -32.72 -34.38
C PHE A 428 -3.31 -32.04 -35.41
N PHE A 429 -2.72 -31.56 -36.51
CA PHE A 429 -3.41 -30.93 -37.63
C PHE A 429 -3.57 -31.92 -38.79
N PRO A 430 -4.74 -32.57 -38.94
CA PRO A 430 -4.92 -33.65 -39.91
C PRO A 430 -4.77 -33.22 -41.36
N ASP A 431 -5.14 -31.98 -41.67
CA ASP A 431 -5.16 -31.45 -43.05
C ASP A 431 -3.75 -31.34 -43.66
N VAL A 432 -2.72 -31.24 -42.81
CA VAL A 432 -1.32 -31.02 -43.21
C VAL A 432 -0.34 -32.04 -42.60
N GLY A 433 -0.84 -32.96 -41.78
CA GLY A 433 -0.02 -34.00 -41.14
C GLY A 433 1.02 -33.45 -40.15
N CYS A 434 0.74 -32.32 -39.50
CA CYS A 434 1.67 -31.62 -38.60
C CYS A 434 1.29 -31.78 -37.13
N TYR A 435 2.28 -31.86 -36.26
CA TYR A 435 2.13 -31.91 -34.80
C TYR A 435 2.51 -30.59 -34.14
N LEU A 436 1.92 -30.30 -32.99
CA LEU A 436 2.28 -29.15 -32.15
C LEU A 436 2.42 -29.58 -30.68
N GLU A 437 3.51 -29.10 -30.08
CA GLU A 437 3.82 -29.22 -28.66
C GLU A 437 3.85 -27.85 -27.99
N HIS A 438 3.24 -27.74 -26.81
CA HIS A 438 3.24 -26.53 -25.99
C HIS A 438 4.01 -26.77 -24.70
N TYR A 439 5.11 -26.02 -24.52
CA TYR A 439 5.99 -26.16 -23.36
C TYR A 439 5.86 -25.03 -22.37
N ALA A 440 5.94 -25.38 -21.09
CA ALA A 440 5.87 -24.48 -19.95
C ALA A 440 7.23 -23.80 -19.69
N LEU A 441 7.79 -23.09 -20.67
CA LEU A 441 9.06 -22.38 -20.54
C LEU A 441 8.88 -20.89 -20.22
N ASP A 442 9.79 -20.33 -19.42
CA ASP A 442 9.91 -18.88 -19.22
C ASP A 442 10.50 -18.17 -20.46
N ALA A 443 10.70 -16.86 -20.37
CA ALA A 443 11.29 -16.05 -21.45
C ALA A 443 12.77 -16.37 -21.73
N ASN A 444 13.45 -17.03 -20.79
CA ASN A 444 14.85 -17.45 -20.90
C ASN A 444 14.99 -18.92 -21.33
N GLY A 445 13.88 -19.62 -21.58
CA GLY A 445 13.86 -21.04 -21.96
C GLY A 445 14.02 -22.01 -20.79
N HIS A 446 13.90 -21.54 -19.54
CA HIS A 446 13.97 -22.42 -18.38
C HIS A 446 12.64 -23.14 -18.15
N PRO A 447 12.68 -24.44 -17.82
CA PRO A 447 11.50 -25.20 -17.45
C PRO A 447 11.09 -24.89 -16.01
N PRO A 448 9.90 -25.32 -15.59
CA PRO A 448 9.46 -25.09 -14.22
C PRO A 448 10.26 -25.94 -13.23
N PRO A 449 10.74 -25.36 -12.11
CA PRO A 449 11.50 -26.10 -11.10
C PRO A 449 10.76 -27.34 -10.59
N ALA A 450 9.44 -27.24 -10.46
CA ALA A 450 8.55 -28.33 -10.07
C ALA A 450 8.72 -29.63 -10.87
N PHE A 451 9.03 -29.56 -12.18
CA PHE A 451 9.08 -30.75 -13.04
C PHE A 451 10.48 -31.35 -13.22
N GLY A 452 11.52 -30.62 -12.79
CA GLY A 452 12.93 -31.05 -12.77
C GLY A 452 13.51 -31.45 -14.13
N ASP A 453 14.70 -32.07 -14.12
CA ASP A 453 15.45 -32.44 -15.34
C ASP A 453 14.71 -33.41 -16.26
N LYS A 454 13.78 -34.21 -15.70
CA LYS A 454 12.95 -35.14 -16.47
C LYS A 454 12.07 -34.43 -17.50
N TYR A 455 11.67 -33.19 -17.24
CA TYR A 455 10.89 -32.39 -18.19
C TYR A 455 11.71 -32.06 -19.44
N LEU A 456 12.94 -31.58 -19.27
CA LEU A 456 13.86 -31.28 -20.38
C LEU A 456 14.21 -32.54 -21.17
N GLN A 457 14.51 -33.64 -20.48
CA GLN A 457 14.79 -34.93 -21.13
C GLN A 457 13.61 -35.42 -21.97
N SER A 458 12.37 -35.22 -21.49
CA SER A 458 11.15 -35.53 -22.24
C SER A 458 11.02 -34.67 -23.50
N MET A 459 11.31 -33.35 -23.41
CA MET A 459 11.30 -32.46 -24.57
C MET A 459 12.32 -32.87 -25.62
N GLU A 460 13.57 -33.13 -25.21
CA GLU A 460 14.64 -33.58 -26.11
C GLU A 460 14.31 -34.92 -26.77
N TRP A 461 13.75 -35.86 -26.01
CA TRP A 461 13.29 -37.13 -26.52
C TRP A 461 12.21 -36.96 -27.60
N LYS A 462 11.21 -36.10 -27.38
CA LYS A 462 10.16 -35.82 -28.38
C LYS A 462 10.74 -35.22 -29.66
N ARG A 463 11.66 -34.25 -29.55
CA ARG A 463 12.36 -33.65 -30.69
C ARG A 463 13.13 -34.70 -31.49
N ALA A 464 13.91 -35.54 -30.80
CA ALA A 464 14.68 -36.61 -31.42
C ALA A 464 13.78 -37.64 -32.11
N LEU A 465 12.64 -37.99 -31.49
CA LEU A 465 11.67 -38.91 -32.06
C LEU A 465 11.04 -38.37 -33.35
N HIS A 466 10.63 -37.10 -33.39
CA HIS A 466 10.09 -36.49 -34.60
C HIS A 466 11.14 -36.42 -35.72
N ALA A 467 12.39 -36.11 -35.38
CA ALA A 467 13.51 -36.12 -36.33
C ALA A 467 13.80 -37.52 -36.88
N GLU A 468 13.85 -38.55 -36.02
CA GLU A 468 14.05 -39.95 -36.41
C GLU A 468 12.95 -40.44 -37.35
N LYS A 469 11.69 -40.08 -37.07
CA LYS A 469 10.53 -40.54 -37.84
C LYS A 469 10.20 -39.65 -39.04
N GLY A 470 10.90 -38.54 -39.24
CA GLY A 470 10.67 -37.62 -40.36
C GLY A 470 9.28 -36.98 -40.35
N THR A 471 8.70 -36.79 -39.16
CA THR A 471 7.38 -36.15 -38.99
C THR A 471 7.54 -34.66 -38.72
N ASP A 472 6.63 -33.86 -39.24
CA ASP A 472 6.63 -32.41 -39.06
C ASP A 472 6.04 -32.01 -37.70
N VAL A 473 6.79 -31.21 -36.93
CA VAL A 473 6.39 -30.70 -35.63
C VAL A 473 6.88 -29.27 -35.46
N PHE A 474 6.10 -28.44 -34.80
CA PHE A 474 6.56 -27.15 -34.29
C PHE A 474 6.17 -26.96 -32.83
N GLU A 475 6.84 -26.02 -32.16
CA GLU A 475 6.72 -25.85 -30.72
C GLU A 475 6.20 -24.45 -30.39
N THR A 476 5.49 -24.33 -29.27
CA THR A 476 5.10 -23.06 -28.67
C THR A 476 5.45 -23.04 -27.18
N TYR A 477 5.54 -21.85 -26.60
CA TYR A 477 5.97 -21.68 -25.22
C TYR A 477 4.99 -20.83 -24.41
N PHE A 478 4.90 -21.09 -23.10
CA PHE A 478 4.10 -20.28 -22.19
C PHE A 478 4.53 -18.80 -22.17
N SER A 479 5.83 -18.51 -22.31
CA SER A 479 6.34 -17.15 -22.48
C SER A 479 5.83 -16.44 -23.73
N GLU A 480 5.51 -17.18 -24.80
CA GLU A 480 4.89 -16.63 -26.01
C GLU A 480 3.42 -16.26 -25.77
N PHE A 481 2.71 -17.05 -24.93
CA PHE A 481 1.35 -16.73 -24.49
C PHE A 481 1.32 -15.44 -23.65
N VAL A 482 2.24 -15.34 -22.68
CA VAL A 482 2.38 -14.16 -21.81
C VAL A 482 2.71 -12.88 -22.58
N SER A 483 3.64 -12.98 -23.54
CA SER A 483 4.08 -11.84 -24.38
C SER A 483 3.10 -11.49 -25.50
N GLY A 484 2.21 -12.42 -25.88
CA GLY A 484 1.23 -12.23 -26.95
C GLY A 484 1.76 -12.58 -28.34
N THR A 485 2.96 -13.17 -28.42
CA THR A 485 3.57 -13.62 -29.68
C THR A 485 3.07 -14.99 -30.14
N LEU A 486 2.42 -15.76 -29.24
CA LEU A 486 1.89 -17.10 -29.50
C LEU A 486 1.01 -17.17 -30.75
N PHE A 487 0.01 -16.28 -30.86
CA PHE A 487 -0.95 -16.34 -31.96
C PHE A 487 -0.33 -15.98 -33.31
N LYS A 488 0.59 -15.03 -33.33
CA LYS A 488 1.36 -14.69 -34.55
C LYS A 488 2.24 -15.86 -35.00
N LYS A 489 2.82 -16.59 -34.05
CA LYS A 489 3.60 -17.79 -34.34
C LYS A 489 2.72 -18.91 -34.91
N LEU A 490 1.57 -19.19 -34.29
CA LEU A 490 0.59 -20.14 -34.81
C LEU A 490 0.15 -19.77 -36.23
N GLU A 491 -0.23 -18.51 -36.45
CA GLU A 491 -0.61 -18.02 -37.78
C GLU A 491 0.50 -18.26 -38.82
N THR A 492 1.75 -17.92 -38.47
CA THR A 492 2.91 -18.08 -39.36
C THR A 492 3.19 -19.56 -39.68
N GLU A 493 3.25 -20.41 -38.65
CA GLU A 493 3.58 -21.83 -38.79
C GLU A 493 2.49 -22.61 -39.54
N LEU A 494 1.22 -22.29 -39.31
CA LEU A 494 0.10 -22.95 -39.97
C LEU A 494 -0.07 -22.46 -41.42
N THR A 495 0.11 -21.14 -41.68
CA THR A 495 0.07 -20.60 -43.05
C THR A 495 1.18 -21.18 -43.91
N ARG A 496 2.40 -21.31 -43.37
CA ARG A 496 3.54 -21.91 -44.06
C ARG A 496 3.27 -23.36 -44.51
N ARG A 497 2.32 -24.04 -43.86
CA ARG A 497 1.91 -25.41 -44.14
C ARG A 497 0.63 -25.48 -44.98
N ASP A 498 0.21 -24.37 -45.59
CA ASP A 498 -0.97 -24.26 -46.44
C ASP A 498 -2.32 -24.51 -45.72
N ILE A 499 -2.38 -24.33 -44.40
CA ILE A 499 -3.67 -24.29 -43.69
C ILE A 499 -4.40 -23.00 -44.07
N LYS A 500 -5.62 -23.14 -44.58
CA LYS A 500 -6.51 -22.02 -44.86
C LYS A 500 -7.40 -21.73 -43.66
N PHE A 501 -7.27 -20.53 -43.08
CA PHE A 501 -8.16 -20.08 -42.02
C PHE A 501 -9.56 -19.82 -42.53
N GLN A 502 -10.57 -20.24 -41.76
CA GLN A 502 -11.98 -19.95 -41.97
C GLN A 502 -12.54 -19.33 -40.69
N PRO A 503 -12.25 -18.04 -40.42
CA PRO A 503 -12.63 -17.41 -39.16
C PRO A 503 -14.13 -17.49 -38.92
N ARG A 504 -14.50 -17.95 -37.72
CA ARG A 504 -15.90 -17.98 -37.26
C ARG A 504 -16.41 -16.57 -37.02
N SER A 505 -17.73 -16.39 -37.12
CA SER A 505 -18.35 -15.11 -36.80
C SER A 505 -18.15 -14.78 -35.31
N THR A 506 -18.12 -13.48 -34.97
CA THR A 506 -17.95 -13.08 -33.57
C THR A 506 -19.17 -13.50 -32.74
N GLU A 507 -20.34 -13.47 -33.35
CA GLU A 507 -21.61 -13.89 -32.79
C GLU A 507 -21.58 -15.37 -32.41
N GLU A 508 -21.14 -16.26 -33.32
CA GLU A 508 -20.98 -17.70 -33.06
C GLU A 508 -20.01 -17.97 -31.90
N ILE A 509 -18.87 -17.25 -31.87
CA ILE A 509 -17.88 -17.40 -30.80
C ILE A 509 -18.47 -16.97 -29.45
N LEU A 510 -19.14 -15.81 -29.38
CA LEU A 510 -19.72 -15.29 -28.14
C LEU A 510 -20.87 -16.15 -27.64
N GLU A 511 -21.72 -16.66 -28.54
CA GLU A 511 -22.78 -17.61 -28.19
C GLU A 511 -22.18 -18.87 -27.57
N ARG A 512 -21.12 -19.41 -28.19
CA ARG A 512 -20.41 -20.58 -27.67
C ARG A 512 -19.79 -20.32 -26.29
N ILE A 513 -19.20 -19.15 -26.09
CA ILE A 513 -18.64 -18.74 -24.79
C ILE A 513 -19.73 -18.68 -23.73
N ASN A 514 -20.87 -18.05 -24.03
CA ASN A 514 -21.97 -17.85 -23.07
C ASN A 514 -22.58 -19.18 -22.60
N GLN A 515 -22.55 -20.22 -23.43
CA GLN A 515 -22.99 -21.57 -23.05
C GLN A 515 -22.10 -22.22 -21.96
N HIS A 516 -20.82 -21.84 -21.87
CA HIS A 516 -19.82 -22.52 -21.03
C HIS A 516 -19.27 -21.69 -19.85
N GLN A 517 -19.40 -20.35 -19.86
CA GLN A 517 -18.67 -19.46 -18.93
C GLN A 517 -19.52 -18.64 -17.93
N GLY A 518 -20.73 -19.07 -17.58
CA GLY A 518 -21.67 -18.29 -16.74
C GLY A 518 -21.10 -17.70 -15.44
N PRO A 519 -20.59 -18.51 -14.48
CA PRO A 519 -20.06 -18.01 -13.21
C PRO A 519 -18.82 -17.10 -13.36
N GLN A 520 -17.89 -17.45 -14.26
CA GLN A 520 -16.64 -16.71 -14.51
C GLN A 520 -16.92 -15.32 -15.10
N THR A 521 -17.97 -15.22 -15.91
CA THR A 521 -18.40 -13.95 -16.50
C THR A 521 -18.84 -12.97 -15.41
N ASN A 522 -19.58 -13.42 -14.38
CA ASN A 522 -20.01 -12.56 -13.27
C ASN A 522 -18.83 -12.03 -12.43
N GLU A 523 -17.82 -12.85 -12.17
CA GLU A 523 -16.60 -12.42 -11.47
C GLU A 523 -15.85 -11.34 -12.27
N PHE A 524 -15.80 -11.50 -13.59
CA PHE A 524 -15.15 -10.54 -14.48
C PHE A 524 -15.86 -9.17 -14.53
N TYR A 525 -17.20 -9.12 -14.51
CA TYR A 525 -17.90 -7.84 -14.35
C TYR A 525 -17.60 -7.17 -13.00
N GLY A 526 -17.42 -7.96 -11.94
CA GLY A 526 -16.93 -7.47 -10.65
C GLY A 526 -15.54 -6.84 -10.77
N LEU A 527 -14.61 -7.51 -11.46
CA LEU A 527 -13.28 -6.99 -11.76
C LEU A 527 -13.34 -5.66 -12.53
N LEU A 528 -14.17 -5.56 -13.58
CA LEU A 528 -14.32 -4.33 -14.37
C LEU A 528 -14.80 -3.15 -13.52
N LEU A 529 -15.82 -3.35 -12.69
CA LEU A 529 -16.33 -2.31 -11.78
C LEU A 529 -15.26 -1.83 -10.81
N THR A 530 -14.57 -2.77 -10.15
CA THR A 530 -13.49 -2.45 -9.21
C THR A 530 -12.35 -1.73 -9.92
N PHE A 531 -11.97 -2.18 -11.12
CA PHE A 531 -10.93 -1.56 -11.92
C PHE A 531 -11.30 -0.11 -12.29
N MET A 532 -12.51 0.11 -12.82
CA MET A 532 -13.00 1.44 -13.19
C MET A 532 -13.01 2.39 -11.99
N LYS A 533 -13.52 1.92 -10.84
CA LYS A 533 -13.53 2.67 -9.59
C LYS A 533 -12.12 3.11 -9.17
N HIS A 534 -11.15 2.18 -9.16
CA HIS A 534 -9.78 2.51 -8.81
C HIS A 534 -9.10 3.42 -9.84
N ALA A 535 -9.32 3.18 -11.14
CA ALA A 535 -8.78 4.03 -12.20
C ALA A 535 -9.18 5.49 -12.00
N LYS A 536 -10.46 5.74 -11.66
CA LYS A 536 -10.96 7.09 -11.37
C LYS A 536 -10.46 7.63 -10.03
N SER A 537 -10.62 6.88 -8.93
CA SER A 537 -10.21 7.32 -7.58
C SER A 537 -8.71 7.64 -7.47
N ASN A 538 -7.88 6.90 -8.22
CA ASN A 538 -6.43 7.13 -8.29
C ASN A 538 -6.00 8.00 -9.49
N GLN A 539 -6.97 8.50 -10.28
CA GLN A 539 -6.77 9.38 -11.43
C GLN A 539 -5.71 8.85 -12.41
N VAL A 540 -5.77 7.55 -12.71
CA VAL A 540 -4.79 6.89 -13.58
C VAL A 540 -5.08 7.25 -15.02
N SER A 541 -4.16 8.00 -15.64
CA SER A 541 -4.30 8.40 -17.04
C SER A 541 -4.21 7.20 -18.00
N ARG A 542 -4.85 7.31 -19.17
CA ARG A 542 -4.74 6.30 -20.24
C ARG A 542 -3.29 5.98 -20.62
N LYS A 543 -2.44 7.00 -20.74
CA LYS A 543 -1.01 6.83 -21.03
C LYS A 543 -0.29 6.03 -19.92
N ALA A 544 -0.65 6.27 -18.65
CA ALA A 544 -0.09 5.52 -17.53
C ALA A 544 -0.58 4.07 -17.52
N LEU A 545 -1.86 3.82 -17.82
CA LEU A 545 -2.41 2.46 -17.97
C LEU A 545 -1.71 1.69 -19.09
N GLU A 546 -1.53 2.33 -20.25
CA GLU A 546 -0.81 1.73 -21.37
C GLU A 546 0.63 1.42 -20.97
N ALA A 547 1.37 2.36 -20.37
CA ALA A 547 2.73 2.10 -19.90
C ALA A 547 2.81 0.97 -18.86
N ALA A 548 1.89 0.94 -17.89
CA ALA A 548 1.82 -0.11 -16.86
C ALA A 548 1.51 -1.48 -17.48
N ALA A 549 0.62 -1.55 -18.48
CA ALA A 549 0.32 -2.80 -19.17
C ALA A 549 1.52 -3.40 -19.91
N HIS A 550 2.39 -2.56 -20.49
CA HIS A 550 3.62 -3.03 -21.14
C HIS A 550 4.65 -3.59 -20.15
N GLY A 551 4.65 -3.11 -18.91
CA GLY A 551 5.52 -3.60 -17.83
C GLY A 551 4.89 -4.72 -16.97
N HIS A 552 3.67 -5.14 -17.28
CA HIS A 552 2.92 -6.10 -16.48
C HIS A 552 3.42 -7.54 -16.65
N SER A 553 3.30 -8.38 -15.62
CA SER A 553 3.71 -9.79 -15.66
C SER A 553 3.00 -10.62 -16.74
N GLN A 554 1.79 -10.23 -17.11
CA GLN A 554 0.97 -10.79 -18.19
C GLN A 554 0.70 -9.73 -19.26
N VAL A 555 1.74 -9.36 -20.02
CA VAL A 555 1.72 -8.21 -20.96
C VAL A 555 0.57 -8.30 -21.95
N ALA A 556 0.37 -9.45 -22.60
CA ALA A 556 -0.68 -9.61 -23.62
C ALA A 556 -2.09 -9.41 -23.06
N ARG A 557 -2.38 -10.06 -21.92
CA ARG A 557 -3.64 -9.93 -21.19
C ARG A 557 -3.89 -8.50 -20.76
N ALA A 558 -2.91 -7.86 -20.12
CA ALA A 558 -3.03 -6.48 -19.64
C ALA A 558 -3.23 -5.48 -20.79
N THR A 559 -2.48 -5.63 -21.88
CA THR A 559 -2.57 -4.74 -23.04
C THR A 559 -3.93 -4.84 -23.74
N LEU A 560 -4.46 -6.04 -23.93
CA LEU A 560 -5.79 -6.23 -24.48
C LEU A 560 -6.88 -5.71 -23.52
N PHE A 561 -6.75 -6.01 -22.22
CA PHE A 561 -7.67 -5.51 -21.21
C PHE A 561 -7.74 -3.98 -21.16
N VAL A 562 -6.59 -3.30 -21.15
CA VAL A 562 -6.53 -1.83 -21.14
C VAL A 562 -7.21 -1.22 -22.37
N ARG A 563 -7.04 -1.82 -23.55
CA ARG A 563 -7.72 -1.36 -24.77
C ARG A 563 -9.24 -1.50 -24.67
N LEU A 564 -9.73 -2.64 -24.18
CA LEU A 564 -11.16 -2.89 -23.99
C LEU A 564 -11.76 -1.97 -22.93
N VAL A 565 -11.16 -1.93 -21.73
CA VAL A 565 -11.69 -1.12 -20.61
C VAL A 565 -11.62 0.37 -20.89
N SER A 566 -10.65 0.85 -21.68
CA SER A 566 -10.60 2.25 -22.10
C SER A 566 -11.83 2.63 -22.94
N LYS A 567 -12.25 1.77 -23.88
CA LYS A 567 -13.47 2.00 -24.67
C LYS A 567 -14.74 1.94 -23.81
N ILE A 568 -14.77 1.04 -22.81
CA ILE A 568 -15.88 0.96 -21.85
C ILE A 568 -15.94 2.23 -20.99
N LEU A 569 -14.81 2.71 -20.48
CA LEU A 569 -14.68 3.95 -19.71
C LEU A 569 -15.13 5.17 -20.54
N ASP A 570 -14.74 5.25 -21.81
CA ASP A 570 -15.16 6.33 -22.72
C ASP A 570 -16.69 6.35 -22.89
N GLN A 571 -17.32 5.19 -23.08
CA GLN A 571 -18.78 5.10 -23.19
C GLN A 571 -19.49 5.38 -21.87
N TYR A 572 -18.93 4.92 -20.75
CA TYR A 572 -19.43 5.22 -19.41
C TYR A 572 -19.40 6.73 -19.13
N ALA A 573 -18.30 7.41 -19.44
CA ALA A 573 -18.17 8.85 -19.30
C ALA A 573 -19.15 9.62 -20.21
N ARG A 574 -19.36 9.16 -21.45
CA ARG A 574 -20.39 9.73 -22.34
C ARG A 574 -21.78 9.59 -21.74
N LYS A 575 -22.13 8.42 -21.20
CA LYS A 575 -23.43 8.16 -20.58
C LYS A 575 -23.70 9.09 -19.40
N LEU A 576 -22.71 9.29 -18.53
CA LEU A 576 -22.80 10.25 -17.43
C LEU A 576 -23.03 11.68 -17.95
N LYS A 577 -22.27 12.09 -18.97
CA LYS A 577 -22.41 13.42 -19.58
C LYS A 577 -23.79 13.64 -20.23
N GLU A 578 -24.28 12.67 -21.01
CA GLU A 578 -25.59 12.73 -21.67
C GLU A 578 -26.77 12.79 -20.69
N SER A 579 -26.61 12.21 -19.51
CA SER A 579 -27.61 12.21 -18.44
C SER A 579 -27.41 13.34 -17.43
N GLU A 580 -26.49 14.27 -17.68
CA GLU A 580 -26.11 15.37 -16.76
C GLU A 580 -25.89 14.87 -15.32
N SER A 581 -25.28 13.69 -15.21
CA SER A 581 -25.12 12.95 -13.97
C SER A 581 -23.64 12.79 -13.63
N VAL A 582 -23.34 12.63 -12.35
CA VAL A 582 -21.98 12.38 -11.84
C VAL A 582 -21.99 11.15 -10.94
N ASP A 583 -20.98 10.29 -11.06
CA ASP A 583 -20.78 9.23 -10.08
C ASP A 583 -19.98 9.73 -8.86
N PHE A 584 -19.81 8.86 -7.87
CA PHE A 584 -19.16 9.22 -6.61
C PHE A 584 -17.70 9.62 -6.79
N GLU A 585 -16.96 8.96 -7.69
CA GLU A 585 -15.58 9.31 -7.99
C GLU A 585 -15.49 10.67 -8.73
N ASP A 586 -16.34 10.91 -9.73
CA ASP A 586 -16.40 12.19 -10.45
C ASP A 586 -16.78 13.35 -9.54
N MET A 587 -17.63 13.11 -8.55
CA MET A 587 -18.01 14.11 -7.55
C MET A 587 -16.78 14.66 -6.82
N ILE A 588 -15.86 13.79 -6.40
CA ILE A 588 -14.62 14.20 -5.73
C ILE A 588 -13.65 14.87 -6.71
N ILE A 589 -13.49 14.29 -7.91
CA ILE A 589 -12.57 14.80 -8.93
C ILE A 589 -12.99 16.21 -9.39
N ASN A 590 -14.28 16.43 -9.65
CA ASN A 590 -14.81 17.72 -10.05
C ASN A 590 -14.69 18.75 -8.93
N ALA A 591 -15.01 18.38 -7.68
CA ALA A 591 -14.83 19.27 -6.54
C ALA A 591 -13.36 19.66 -6.32
N ALA A 592 -12.43 18.71 -6.49
CA ALA A 592 -11.00 18.97 -6.41
C ALA A 592 -10.58 19.97 -7.49
N ARG A 593 -11.00 19.72 -8.73
CA ARG A 593 -10.74 20.62 -9.87
C ARG A 593 -11.29 22.03 -9.63
N TYR A 594 -12.54 22.18 -9.19
CA TYR A 594 -13.14 23.48 -8.88
C TYR A 594 -12.42 24.23 -7.77
N SER A 595 -11.97 23.52 -6.74
CA SER A 595 -11.17 24.10 -5.66
C SER A 595 -9.80 24.53 -6.17
N GLN A 596 -9.12 23.71 -6.97
CA GLN A 596 -7.81 24.03 -7.55
C GLN A 596 -7.85 25.20 -8.53
N GLU A 597 -8.89 25.31 -9.35
CA GLU A 597 -9.14 26.41 -10.29
C GLU A 597 -9.56 27.71 -9.58
N GLY A 598 -9.86 27.68 -8.27
CA GLY A 598 -10.30 28.84 -7.50
C GLY A 598 -11.76 29.25 -7.75
N ARG A 599 -12.53 28.36 -8.40
CA ARG A 599 -13.97 28.56 -8.66
C ARG A 599 -14.82 28.37 -7.41
N TYR A 600 -14.37 27.50 -6.51
CA TYR A 600 -14.93 27.36 -5.17
C TYR A 600 -14.03 28.10 -4.18
N GLN A 601 -14.63 28.98 -3.37
CA GLN A 601 -13.94 29.71 -2.31
C GLN A 601 -14.63 29.42 -0.98
N HIS A 602 -13.86 29.24 0.08
CA HIS A 602 -14.40 28.93 1.40
C HIS A 602 -13.81 29.85 2.46
N SER A 603 -14.51 29.97 3.59
CA SER A 603 -14.07 30.71 4.76
C SER A 603 -13.34 29.86 5.81
N TYR A 604 -13.13 28.57 5.55
CA TYR A 604 -12.47 27.68 6.51
C TYR A 604 -11.08 28.20 6.91
N GLN A 605 -10.84 28.23 8.22
CA GLN A 605 -9.53 28.51 8.82
C GLN A 605 -8.85 27.22 9.28
N LEU A 606 -9.64 26.19 9.60
CA LEU A 606 -9.17 24.90 10.07
C LEU A 606 -9.90 23.77 9.33
N ILE A 607 -9.13 22.83 8.77
CA ILE A 607 -9.64 21.61 8.15
C ILE A 607 -9.11 20.41 8.94
N PHE A 608 -10.02 19.55 9.40
CA PHE A 608 -9.73 18.34 10.16
C PHE A 608 -10.05 17.11 9.33
N VAL A 609 -9.20 16.10 9.36
CA VAL A 609 -9.45 14.81 8.69
C VAL A 609 -9.15 13.66 9.65
N ASP A 610 -10.17 12.86 9.95
CA ASP A 610 -10.04 11.63 10.73
C ASP A 610 -9.78 10.42 9.81
N GLU A 611 -9.10 9.40 10.35
CA GLU A 611 -8.68 8.19 9.65
C GLU A 611 -7.93 8.47 8.32
N PHE A 612 -6.98 9.42 8.35
CA PHE A 612 -6.27 9.90 7.16
C PHE A 612 -5.51 8.82 6.39
N GLN A 613 -5.12 7.71 7.05
CA GLN A 613 -4.42 6.61 6.39
C GLN A 613 -5.25 5.90 5.31
N ASP A 614 -6.58 6.05 5.32
CA ASP A 614 -7.49 5.42 4.37
C ASP A 614 -7.87 6.36 3.21
N ILE A 615 -7.12 7.43 2.98
CA ILE A 615 -7.42 8.40 1.92
C ILE A 615 -6.93 7.95 0.54
N SER A 616 -7.68 8.27 -0.51
CA SER A 616 -7.28 8.08 -1.91
C SER A 616 -6.69 9.35 -2.52
N ARG A 617 -6.06 9.24 -3.69
CA ARG A 617 -5.46 10.39 -4.41
C ARG A 617 -6.47 11.49 -4.70
N ALA A 618 -7.64 11.17 -5.24
CA ALA A 618 -8.68 12.16 -5.54
C ALA A 618 -9.10 12.97 -4.30
N ARG A 619 -9.20 12.34 -3.13
CA ARG A 619 -9.54 13.02 -1.87
C ARG A 619 -8.40 13.90 -1.36
N ALA A 620 -7.15 13.45 -1.49
CA ALA A 620 -6.00 14.28 -1.17
C ALA A 620 -5.88 15.50 -2.10
N ASP A 621 -6.20 15.34 -3.39
CA ASP A 621 -6.21 16.44 -4.35
C ASP A 621 -7.31 17.47 -4.07
N LEU A 622 -8.45 17.02 -3.56
CA LEU A 622 -9.50 17.92 -3.05
C LEU A 622 -8.96 18.76 -1.88
N LEU A 623 -8.32 18.13 -0.89
CA LEU A 623 -7.73 18.85 0.25
C LEU A 623 -6.66 19.86 -0.22
N GLN A 624 -5.79 19.47 -1.14
CA GLN A 624 -4.81 20.39 -1.73
C GLN A 624 -5.49 21.55 -2.46
N GLY A 625 -6.58 21.28 -3.18
CA GLY A 625 -7.37 22.30 -3.86
C GLY A 625 -7.93 23.34 -2.90
N LEU A 626 -8.53 22.91 -1.78
CA LEU A 626 -9.05 23.79 -0.74
C LEU A 626 -7.92 24.67 -0.13
N LEU A 627 -6.76 24.08 0.12
CA LEU A 627 -5.63 24.77 0.74
C LEU A 627 -4.91 25.75 -0.22
N ARG A 628 -4.96 25.52 -1.54
CA ARG A 628 -4.20 26.28 -2.54
C ARG A 628 -4.51 27.78 -2.53
N HIS A 629 -5.79 28.14 -2.41
CA HIS A 629 -6.24 29.55 -2.39
C HIS A 629 -6.50 30.08 -0.97
N ALA A 630 -6.20 29.28 0.06
CA ALA A 630 -6.34 29.63 1.46
C ALA A 630 -5.04 29.33 2.24
N PRO A 631 -3.93 30.03 1.95
CA PRO A 631 -2.61 29.69 2.51
C PRO A 631 -2.52 29.87 4.03
N ALA A 632 -3.43 30.65 4.64
CA ALA A 632 -3.55 30.79 6.09
C ALA A 632 -4.32 29.64 6.76
N CYS A 633 -5.09 28.87 5.98
CA CYS A 633 -5.88 27.75 6.49
C CYS A 633 -4.96 26.62 6.95
N LYS A 634 -5.20 26.12 8.16
CA LYS A 634 -4.42 25.03 8.76
C LYS A 634 -5.12 23.71 8.56
N MET A 635 -4.33 22.66 8.40
CA MET A 635 -4.86 21.30 8.30
C MET A 635 -4.39 20.46 9.49
N PHE A 636 -5.31 19.71 10.09
CA PHE A 636 -5.01 18.73 11.12
C PHE A 636 -5.53 17.37 10.68
N VAL A 637 -4.64 16.40 10.59
CA VAL A 637 -4.99 15.03 10.21
C VAL A 637 -4.58 14.09 11.32
N VAL A 638 -5.41 13.07 11.55
CA VAL A 638 -5.11 12.01 12.52
C VAL A 638 -5.29 10.66 11.84
N GLY A 639 -4.39 9.72 12.14
CA GLY A 639 -4.47 8.38 11.58
C GLY A 639 -3.50 7.39 12.20
N ASP A 640 -3.65 6.13 11.80
CA ASP A 640 -2.83 5.00 12.24
C ASP A 640 -2.46 4.14 11.02
N ASP A 641 -1.23 4.30 10.51
CA ASP A 641 -0.69 3.54 9.37
C ASP A 641 -0.77 2.02 9.59
N TRP A 642 -0.63 1.55 10.83
CA TRP A 642 -0.76 0.14 11.17
C TRP A 642 -2.18 -0.40 11.02
N GLN A 643 -3.18 0.47 10.86
CA GLN A 643 -4.58 0.13 10.58
C GLN A 643 -5.01 0.41 9.13
N SER A 644 -4.09 0.76 8.22
CA SER A 644 -4.38 0.91 6.79
C SER A 644 -4.66 -0.46 6.15
N ILE A 645 -5.93 -0.81 6.01
CA ILE A 645 -6.39 -2.12 5.48
C ILE A 645 -7.40 -1.95 4.33
N TYR A 646 -7.43 -0.78 3.69
CA TYR A 646 -8.40 -0.43 2.65
C TYR A 646 -7.72 -0.09 1.32
N ARG A 647 -6.57 -0.69 1.01
CA ARG A 647 -5.92 -0.53 -0.30
C ARG A 647 -6.81 -1.06 -1.42
N PHE A 648 -7.48 -2.19 -1.19
CA PHE A 648 -8.50 -2.74 -2.10
C PHE A 648 -9.70 -1.79 -2.32
N ALA A 649 -9.86 -0.74 -1.51
CA ALA A 649 -10.87 0.31 -1.69
C ALA A 649 -10.29 1.57 -2.36
N GLY A 650 -9.02 1.55 -2.77
CA GLY A 650 -8.32 2.63 -3.46
C GLY A 650 -7.51 3.55 -2.55
N SER A 651 -7.30 3.19 -1.28
CA SER A 651 -6.52 3.99 -0.34
C SER A 651 -5.03 3.91 -0.66
N ASP A 652 -4.33 5.03 -0.60
CA ASP A 652 -2.88 5.13 -0.82
C ASP A 652 -2.18 5.53 0.48
N ILE A 653 -1.61 4.55 1.17
CA ILE A 653 -0.90 4.75 2.44
C ILE A 653 0.31 5.71 2.31
N SER A 654 0.88 5.87 1.10
CA SER A 654 2.00 6.79 0.89
C SER A 654 1.63 8.24 1.14
N LEU A 655 0.34 8.60 1.00
CA LEU A 655 -0.17 9.93 1.36
C LEU A 655 -0.05 10.21 2.86
N PHE A 656 -0.10 9.16 3.69
CA PHE A 656 0.10 9.24 5.14
C PHE A 656 1.59 9.18 5.50
N THR A 657 2.35 8.25 4.93
CA THR A 657 3.77 8.04 5.30
C THR A 657 4.71 9.12 4.74
N SER A 658 4.34 9.80 3.65
CA SER A 658 5.10 10.90 3.04
C SER A 658 4.31 12.23 3.07
N PHE A 659 3.54 12.44 4.13
CA PHE A 659 2.56 13.53 4.24
C PHE A 659 3.14 14.93 4.01
N ASP A 660 4.32 15.23 4.55
CA ASP A 660 5.02 16.51 4.40
C ASP A 660 5.39 16.80 2.94
N THR A 661 5.72 15.76 2.17
CA THR A 661 5.99 15.87 0.72
C THR A 661 4.74 16.30 -0.05
N TYR A 662 3.55 15.88 0.39
CA TYR A 662 2.28 16.19 -0.28
C TYR A 662 1.64 17.50 0.19
N PHE A 663 1.71 17.82 1.48
CA PHE A 663 0.95 18.93 2.07
C PHE A 663 1.81 20.11 2.55
N GLY A 664 3.14 19.96 2.56
CA GLY A 664 4.10 21.00 2.93
C GLY A 664 4.55 20.95 4.38
N VAL A 665 4.98 22.09 4.92
CA VAL A 665 5.56 22.21 6.27
C VAL A 665 4.60 21.67 7.32
N THR A 666 5.05 20.65 8.05
CA THR A 666 4.22 19.84 8.94
C THR A 666 4.84 19.73 10.33
N ALA A 667 4.01 19.91 11.36
CA ALA A 667 4.33 19.45 12.70
C ALA A 667 3.79 18.03 12.93
N THR A 668 4.67 17.07 13.20
CA THR A 668 4.31 15.67 13.48
C THR A 668 4.28 15.43 14.98
N ASN A 669 3.15 14.92 15.49
CA ASN A 669 2.98 14.53 16.89
C ASN A 669 2.49 13.08 16.96
N TYR A 670 2.63 12.46 18.13
CA TYR A 670 2.30 11.05 18.34
C TYR A 670 1.25 10.89 19.45
N LEU A 671 0.39 9.87 19.31
CA LEU A 671 -0.40 9.33 20.41
C LEU A 671 0.06 7.90 20.69
N THR A 672 0.99 7.76 21.62
CA THR A 672 1.61 6.47 21.97
C THR A 672 0.81 5.73 23.05
N LYS A 673 0.06 6.47 23.87
CA LYS A 673 -0.72 5.89 24.97
C LYS A 673 -2.02 5.26 24.47
N THR A 674 -2.24 3.97 24.73
CA THR A 674 -3.48 3.25 24.39
C THR A 674 -4.34 2.95 25.62
N PHE A 675 -5.65 3.10 25.46
CA PHE A 675 -6.67 2.80 26.47
C PHE A 675 -7.45 1.53 26.15
N ARG A 676 -7.17 0.88 25.01
CA ARG A 676 -7.96 -0.24 24.52
C ARG A 676 -7.42 -1.58 24.99
N SER A 677 -6.17 -1.88 24.66
CA SER A 677 -5.54 -3.18 24.93
C SER A 677 -4.53 -3.04 26.06
N ASN A 678 -4.32 -4.11 26.82
CA ASN A 678 -3.22 -4.19 27.78
C ASN A 678 -1.84 -4.24 27.11
N GLN A 679 -0.79 -4.04 27.91
CA GLN A 679 0.57 -3.91 27.42
C GLN A 679 1.06 -5.18 26.71
N GLY A 680 0.67 -6.38 27.15
CA GLY A 680 1.09 -7.63 26.54
C GLY A 680 0.53 -7.81 25.12
N ILE A 681 -0.77 -7.52 24.91
CA ILE A 681 -1.39 -7.52 23.57
C ILE A 681 -0.74 -6.45 22.70
N ALA A 682 -0.53 -5.25 23.24
CA ALA A 682 0.09 -4.14 22.53
C ALA A 682 1.52 -4.48 22.08
N ASN A 683 2.33 -5.12 22.93
CA ASN A 683 3.70 -5.52 22.62
C ASN A 683 3.75 -6.53 21.47
N VAL A 684 2.96 -7.61 21.56
CA VAL A 684 2.91 -8.63 20.49
C VAL A 684 2.48 -8.00 19.17
N ALA A 685 1.40 -7.21 19.18
CA ALA A 685 0.87 -6.58 17.98
C ALA A 685 1.83 -5.55 17.38
N ALA A 686 2.39 -4.66 18.20
CA ALA A 686 3.30 -3.59 17.76
C ALA A 686 4.63 -4.15 17.24
N ARG A 687 5.21 -5.15 17.91
CA ARG A 687 6.43 -5.81 17.42
C ARG A 687 6.15 -6.48 16.08
N PHE A 688 5.04 -7.24 15.99
CA PHE A 688 4.67 -7.93 14.75
C PHE A 688 4.51 -6.98 13.57
N VAL A 689 3.72 -5.91 13.69
CA VAL A 689 3.48 -5.02 12.55
C VAL A 689 4.75 -4.23 12.14
N GLN A 690 5.61 -3.89 13.09
CA GLN A 690 6.86 -3.14 12.84
C GLN A 690 8.00 -4.00 12.28
N SER A 691 7.87 -5.33 12.22
CA SER A 691 8.78 -6.17 11.42
C SER A 691 8.84 -5.70 9.95
N ASN A 692 7.76 -5.09 9.44
CA ASN A 692 7.78 -4.32 8.20
C ASN A 692 8.40 -2.93 8.44
N GLN A 693 9.66 -2.77 8.05
CA GLN A 693 10.46 -1.53 8.17
C GLN A 693 9.83 -0.30 7.46
N ASN A 694 8.89 -0.51 6.53
CA ASN A 694 8.18 0.59 5.86
C ASN A 694 7.05 1.20 6.72
N GLN A 695 6.69 0.59 7.85
CA GLN A 695 5.74 1.16 8.79
C GLN A 695 6.41 2.27 9.61
N ILE A 696 5.62 3.28 9.98
CA ILE A 696 6.08 4.34 10.86
C ILE A 696 6.39 3.72 12.22
N GLN A 697 7.63 3.89 12.66
CA GLN A 697 8.08 3.42 13.96
C GLN A 697 7.44 4.28 15.05
N LYS A 698 6.76 3.65 15.99
CA LYS A 698 6.16 4.32 17.15
C LYS A 698 6.06 3.35 18.33
N SER A 699 6.23 3.87 19.52
CA SER A 699 6.02 3.09 20.75
C SER A 699 4.54 3.03 21.10
N VAL A 700 4.14 1.95 21.78
CA VAL A 700 2.78 1.81 22.33
C VAL A 700 2.87 1.54 23.82
N VAL A 701 2.27 2.42 24.60
CA VAL A 701 2.20 2.32 26.07
C VAL A 701 0.75 2.14 26.47
N ALA A 702 0.40 0.98 27.01
CA ALA A 702 -0.95 0.71 27.51
C ALA A 702 -1.16 1.31 28.91
N VAL A 703 -2.39 1.77 29.17
CA VAL A 703 -2.80 2.14 30.53
C VAL A 703 -2.86 0.91 31.44
N ASP A 704 -3.29 -0.23 30.91
CA ASP A 704 -3.26 -1.50 31.61
C ASP A 704 -1.86 -2.13 31.45
N PRO A 705 -1.04 -2.18 32.52
CA PRO A 705 0.33 -2.64 32.44
C PRO A 705 0.46 -4.17 32.37
N LEU A 706 -0.64 -4.92 32.33
CA LEU A 706 -0.61 -6.38 32.24
C LEU A 706 0.14 -6.83 30.98
N MET A 707 1.25 -7.56 31.17
CA MET A 707 2.12 -8.05 30.09
C MET A 707 1.99 -9.55 29.86
N ASP A 708 1.88 -10.33 30.93
CA ASP A 708 2.09 -11.78 30.86
C ASP A 708 0.85 -12.54 30.41
N GLN A 709 1.06 -13.49 29.50
CA GLN A 709 0.11 -14.54 29.14
C GLN A 709 -1.26 -14.10 28.59
N VAL A 710 -1.35 -12.88 28.06
CA VAL A 710 -2.59 -12.30 27.51
C VAL A 710 -2.90 -12.73 26.07
N VAL A 711 -1.90 -13.23 25.34
CA VAL A 711 -2.08 -13.84 24.01
C VAL A 711 -1.82 -15.34 24.12
N ALA A 712 -2.85 -16.14 23.95
CA ALA A 712 -2.81 -17.60 24.09
C ALA A 712 -2.88 -18.29 22.73
N VAL A 713 -1.95 -19.20 22.46
CA VAL A 713 -1.93 -20.01 21.24
C VAL A 713 -2.47 -21.41 21.54
N ARG A 714 -3.54 -21.81 20.86
CA ARG A 714 -4.01 -23.20 20.87
C ARG A 714 -3.76 -23.84 19.52
N LYS A 715 -2.95 -24.90 19.52
CA LYS A 715 -2.69 -25.71 18.33
C LYS A 715 -3.82 -26.72 18.15
N VAL A 716 -4.38 -26.76 16.95
CA VAL A 716 -5.46 -27.67 16.57
C VAL A 716 -4.88 -28.77 15.68
N GLU A 717 -4.96 -30.03 16.14
CA GLU A 717 -4.38 -31.18 15.43
C GLU A 717 -5.15 -31.56 14.18
N ARG A 718 -6.49 -31.52 14.24
CA ARG A 718 -7.36 -31.87 13.11
C ARG A 718 -8.51 -30.88 13.01
N ARG A 719 -8.97 -30.63 11.79
CA ARG A 719 -10.08 -29.68 11.52
C ARG A 719 -11.35 -29.95 12.32
N GLN A 720 -11.66 -31.21 12.61
CA GLN A 720 -12.83 -31.61 13.41
C GLN A 720 -12.71 -31.24 14.90
N ASP A 721 -11.50 -30.99 15.40
CA ASP A 721 -11.25 -30.70 16.81
C ASP A 721 -11.45 -29.20 17.14
N VAL A 722 -11.58 -28.32 16.12
CA VAL A 722 -11.73 -26.86 16.26
C VAL A 722 -12.83 -26.48 17.26
N HIS A 723 -13.99 -27.15 17.20
CA HIS A 723 -15.12 -26.90 18.10
C HIS A 723 -14.74 -27.10 19.58
N GLY A 724 -14.00 -28.17 19.88
CA GLY A 724 -13.54 -28.48 21.23
C GLY A 724 -12.58 -27.42 21.77
N HIS A 725 -11.63 -26.96 20.94
CA HIS A 725 -10.71 -25.89 21.33
C HIS A 725 -11.42 -24.56 21.58
N ILE A 726 -12.40 -24.19 20.74
CA ILE A 726 -13.21 -22.98 20.98
C ILE A 726 -13.97 -23.10 22.31
N SER A 727 -14.65 -24.23 22.54
CA SER A 727 -15.39 -24.46 23.78
C SER A 727 -14.51 -24.39 25.03
N ALA A 728 -13.25 -24.85 24.95
CA ALA A 728 -12.26 -24.72 26.01
C ALA A 728 -11.88 -23.25 26.25
N CYS A 729 -11.60 -22.47 25.20
CA CYS A 729 -11.38 -21.02 25.33
C CYS A 729 -12.56 -20.33 26.02
N LEU A 730 -13.78 -20.62 25.57
CA LEU A 730 -14.99 -20.02 26.14
C LEU A 730 -15.17 -20.37 27.61
N SER A 731 -14.85 -21.60 28.00
CA SER A 731 -14.93 -22.02 29.41
C SER A 731 -13.92 -21.29 30.30
N GLU A 732 -12.71 -21.04 29.81
CA GLU A 732 -11.72 -20.23 30.53
C GLU A 732 -12.15 -18.77 30.67
N ILE A 733 -12.66 -18.18 29.58
CA ILE A 733 -13.15 -16.80 29.60
C ILE A 733 -14.36 -16.67 30.54
N ALA A 734 -15.29 -17.64 30.52
CA ALA A 734 -16.44 -17.66 31.41
C ALA A 734 -16.02 -17.77 32.89
N LYS A 735 -15.02 -18.59 33.22
CA LYS A 735 -14.45 -18.64 34.58
C LYS A 735 -13.86 -17.29 35.01
N ALA A 736 -13.12 -16.62 34.12
CA ALA A 736 -12.59 -15.29 34.40
C ALA A 736 -13.70 -14.24 34.57
N ALA A 737 -14.75 -14.31 33.74
CA ALA A 737 -15.94 -13.46 33.83
C ALA A 737 -16.68 -13.64 35.17
N GLN A 738 -16.88 -14.89 35.60
CA GLN A 738 -17.48 -15.23 36.90
C GLN A 738 -16.63 -14.72 38.06
N ALA A 739 -15.31 -14.92 38.02
CA ALA A 739 -14.41 -14.43 39.05
C ALA A 739 -14.42 -12.90 39.18
N ALA A 740 -14.59 -12.19 38.06
CA ALA A 740 -14.75 -10.73 38.04
C ALA A 740 -16.19 -10.27 38.35
N ASN A 741 -17.16 -11.19 38.45
CA ASN A 741 -18.59 -10.91 38.56
C ASN A 741 -19.11 -9.94 37.48
N GLU A 742 -18.67 -10.15 36.22
CA GLU A 742 -18.99 -9.29 35.08
C GLU A 742 -19.30 -10.13 33.85
N VAL A 743 -20.25 -9.68 33.02
CA VAL A 743 -20.47 -10.26 31.69
C VAL A 743 -19.40 -9.74 30.74
N ARG A 744 -18.69 -10.65 30.06
CA ARG A 744 -17.58 -10.31 29.14
C ARG A 744 -17.94 -10.51 27.68
N SER A 745 -17.53 -9.59 26.84
CA SER A 745 -17.74 -9.64 25.39
C SER A 745 -16.65 -10.45 24.68
N VAL A 746 -17.04 -11.31 23.74
CA VAL A 746 -16.13 -12.17 22.97
C VAL A 746 -16.39 -11.98 21.47
N TYR A 747 -15.35 -11.59 20.74
CA TYR A 747 -15.38 -11.55 19.28
C TYR A 747 -14.73 -12.77 18.67
N PHE A 748 -15.47 -13.47 17.81
CA PHE A 748 -14.91 -14.44 16.87
C PHE A 748 -14.49 -13.69 15.61
N LEU A 749 -13.18 -13.55 15.41
CA LEU A 749 -12.63 -12.87 14.24
C LEU A 749 -12.09 -13.88 13.24
N ALA A 750 -12.41 -13.68 11.96
CA ALA A 750 -11.88 -14.48 10.87
C ALA A 750 -11.64 -13.63 9.61
N ARG A 751 -10.88 -14.16 8.63
CA ARG A 751 -10.66 -13.46 7.36
C ARG A 751 -11.93 -13.40 6.51
N TYR A 752 -12.72 -14.48 6.51
CA TYR A 752 -13.90 -14.66 5.65
C TYR A 752 -15.16 -14.98 6.44
N ARG A 753 -16.32 -14.49 5.97
CA ARG A 753 -17.63 -14.76 6.62
C ARG A 753 -17.95 -16.25 6.75
N ARG A 754 -17.59 -17.06 5.76
CA ARG A 754 -17.78 -18.53 5.77
C ARG A 754 -17.02 -19.28 6.87
N GLN A 755 -16.14 -18.61 7.60
CA GLN A 755 -15.43 -19.18 8.75
C GLN A 755 -16.18 -18.94 10.07
N GLN A 756 -17.40 -18.40 10.00
CA GLN A 756 -18.28 -18.31 11.15
C GLN A 756 -18.51 -19.71 11.76
N PRO A 757 -18.34 -19.87 13.09
CA PRO A 757 -18.66 -21.12 13.76
C PRO A 757 -20.15 -21.46 13.64
N GLU A 758 -20.47 -22.73 13.32
CA GLU A 758 -21.85 -23.22 13.21
C GLU A 758 -22.56 -23.26 14.58
N ASN A 759 -21.82 -23.50 15.67
CA ASN A 759 -22.33 -23.63 17.04
C ASN A 759 -22.53 -22.29 17.77
N LEU A 760 -22.52 -21.15 17.08
CA LEU A 760 -22.56 -19.83 17.73
C LEU A 760 -23.87 -19.61 18.52
N ALA A 761 -24.99 -20.19 18.08
CA ALA A 761 -26.25 -20.16 18.81
C ALA A 761 -26.20 -21.00 20.10
N GLU A 762 -25.66 -22.23 20.01
CA GLU A 762 -25.49 -23.11 21.18
C GLU A 762 -24.62 -22.47 22.27
N TRP A 763 -23.52 -21.83 21.88
CA TRP A 763 -22.65 -21.14 22.84
C TRP A 763 -23.31 -19.91 23.47
N ARG A 764 -24.15 -19.19 22.71
CA ARG A 764 -24.94 -18.07 23.25
C ARG A 764 -25.84 -18.53 24.39
N ASP A 765 -26.54 -19.66 24.21
CA ASP A 765 -27.42 -20.20 25.24
C ASP A 765 -26.63 -20.73 26.45
N ARG A 766 -25.55 -21.47 26.19
CA ARG A 766 -24.73 -22.10 27.24
C ARG A 766 -24.03 -21.10 28.16
N PHE A 767 -23.60 -19.95 27.63
CA PHE A 767 -22.81 -18.98 28.38
C PHE A 767 -23.55 -17.65 28.62
N ALA A 768 -24.87 -17.60 28.42
CA ALA A 768 -25.67 -16.38 28.45
C ALA A 768 -25.46 -15.50 29.71
N ASP A 769 -25.26 -16.12 30.86
CA ASP A 769 -25.07 -15.42 32.15
C ASP A 769 -23.68 -14.79 32.32
N THR A 770 -22.72 -15.13 31.45
CA THR A 770 -21.30 -14.76 31.63
C THR A 770 -20.68 -14.11 30.41
N LEU A 771 -21.14 -14.43 29.20
CA LEU A 771 -20.50 -14.01 27.95
C LEU A 771 -21.51 -13.48 26.92
N THR A 772 -21.07 -12.51 26.12
CA THR A 772 -21.76 -12.05 24.92
C THR A 772 -20.92 -12.30 23.68
N PHE A 773 -21.55 -12.65 22.56
CA PHE A 773 -20.84 -13.13 21.36
C PHE A 773 -21.20 -12.35 20.10
N ASP A 774 -20.18 -12.02 19.32
CA ASP A 774 -20.34 -11.54 17.96
C ASP A 774 -19.29 -12.15 17.03
N PHE A 775 -19.69 -12.49 15.81
CA PHE A 775 -18.78 -12.92 14.76
C PHE A 775 -18.57 -11.79 13.77
N LYS A 776 -17.31 -11.49 13.46
CA LYS A 776 -16.97 -10.46 12.49
C LYS A 776 -15.83 -10.91 11.60
N THR A 777 -15.85 -10.45 10.36
CA THR A 777 -14.59 -10.43 9.60
C THR A 777 -13.64 -9.41 10.24
N ILE A 778 -12.33 -9.62 10.13
CA ILE A 778 -11.36 -8.69 10.71
C ILE A 778 -11.54 -7.27 10.12
N HIS A 779 -11.85 -7.15 8.83
CA HIS A 779 -12.14 -5.86 8.19
C HIS A 779 -13.33 -5.14 8.85
N SER A 780 -14.43 -5.87 9.07
CA SER A 780 -15.64 -5.33 9.69
C SER A 780 -15.53 -5.07 11.19
N SER A 781 -14.46 -5.52 11.86
CA SER A 781 -14.23 -5.23 13.28
C SER A 781 -13.40 -3.97 13.51
N LYS A 782 -12.84 -3.35 12.46
CA LYS A 782 -12.16 -2.05 12.54
C LYS A 782 -13.11 -1.01 13.15
N GLY A 783 -12.59 -0.19 14.06
CA GLY A 783 -13.38 0.74 14.89
C GLY A 783 -14.04 0.11 16.13
N LEU A 784 -14.28 -1.20 16.16
CA LEU A 784 -14.94 -1.90 17.27
C LEU A 784 -13.94 -2.52 18.25
N GLN A 785 -14.45 -3.07 19.37
CA GLN A 785 -13.65 -3.77 20.39
C GLN A 785 -14.49 -4.76 21.20
N ALA A 786 -13.83 -5.72 21.86
CA ALA A 786 -14.42 -6.67 22.81
C ALA A 786 -13.43 -6.97 23.95
N ASP A 787 -13.92 -7.56 25.03
CA ASP A 787 -13.08 -7.99 26.16
C ASP A 787 -12.08 -9.05 25.72
N TYR A 788 -12.54 -10.03 24.93
CA TYR A 788 -11.72 -11.10 24.38
C TYR A 788 -11.90 -11.25 22.88
N VAL A 789 -10.83 -11.69 22.21
CA VAL A 789 -10.85 -12.08 20.79
C VAL A 789 -10.45 -13.53 20.66
N ILE A 790 -11.22 -14.30 19.89
CA ILE A 790 -10.81 -15.62 19.40
C ILE A 790 -10.59 -15.49 17.90
N LEU A 791 -9.31 -15.54 17.48
CA LEU A 791 -8.92 -15.43 16.09
C LEU A 791 -8.91 -16.82 15.42
N LEU A 792 -9.73 -16.95 14.39
CA LEU A 792 -9.97 -18.17 13.64
C LEU A 792 -9.18 -18.16 12.32
N GLY A 793 -8.88 -19.36 11.80
CA GLY A 793 -8.36 -19.53 10.45
C GLY A 793 -6.85 -19.29 10.30
N LEU A 794 -6.07 -19.31 11.39
CA LEU A 794 -4.61 -19.27 11.35
C LEU A 794 -4.03 -20.61 10.85
N GLN A 795 -4.14 -20.81 9.54
CA GLN A 795 -3.65 -21.98 8.82
C GLN A 795 -3.11 -21.56 7.44
N ALA A 796 -2.33 -22.43 6.80
CA ALA A 796 -1.92 -22.27 5.41
C ALA A 796 -3.09 -22.46 4.42
N GLY A 797 -2.87 -22.03 3.18
CA GLY A 797 -3.77 -22.24 2.05
C GLY A 797 -4.66 -21.03 1.73
N LYS A 798 -5.42 -21.13 0.63
CA LYS A 798 -6.22 -20.01 0.07
C LYS A 798 -7.11 -19.29 1.07
N LEU A 799 -7.73 -20.05 1.98
CA LEU A 799 -8.68 -19.53 2.97
C LEU A 799 -8.05 -19.36 4.35
N GLY A 800 -6.74 -19.51 4.41
CA GLY A 800 -5.92 -19.29 5.58
C GLY A 800 -5.79 -17.81 5.93
N PHE A 801 -5.07 -17.58 7.01
CA PHE A 801 -4.67 -16.25 7.44
C PHE A 801 -3.17 -16.28 7.75
N PRO A 802 -2.32 -15.57 6.97
CA PRO A 802 -2.65 -14.62 5.90
C PRO A 802 -3.36 -15.24 4.70
N SER A 803 -4.21 -14.46 4.04
CA SER A 803 -4.79 -14.85 2.76
C SER A 803 -3.71 -14.88 1.68
N ILE A 804 -3.69 -15.95 0.88
CA ILE A 804 -2.92 -16.06 -0.37
C ILE A 804 -3.79 -15.92 -1.61
N ILE A 805 -5.09 -15.67 -1.44
CA ILE A 805 -5.96 -15.23 -2.55
C ILE A 805 -5.51 -13.82 -2.90
N ALA A 806 -4.80 -13.71 -4.01
CA ALA A 806 -4.51 -12.44 -4.65
C ALA A 806 -5.74 -11.98 -5.43
N ASP A 807 -5.96 -10.67 -5.45
CA ASP A 807 -6.84 -10.05 -6.43
C ASP A 807 -6.37 -10.37 -7.85
N ASP A 808 -7.24 -10.15 -8.84
CA ASP A 808 -6.81 -10.27 -10.23
C ASP A 808 -5.61 -9.31 -10.48
N PRO A 809 -4.49 -9.80 -11.05
CA PRO A 809 -3.31 -8.97 -11.29
C PRO A 809 -3.59 -7.70 -12.11
N LEU A 810 -4.66 -7.66 -12.91
CA LEU A 810 -5.06 -6.45 -13.64
C LEU A 810 -5.38 -5.26 -12.72
N LEU A 811 -5.79 -5.50 -11.46
CA LEU A 811 -5.99 -4.41 -10.51
C LEU A 811 -4.68 -3.71 -10.11
N GLU A 812 -3.52 -4.35 -10.27
CA GLU A 812 -2.21 -3.72 -10.03
C GLU A 812 -1.96 -2.52 -10.95
N LEU A 813 -2.64 -2.45 -12.11
CA LEU A 813 -2.53 -1.32 -13.05
C LEU A 813 -3.15 -0.03 -12.51
N VAL A 814 -4.09 -0.14 -11.55
CA VAL A 814 -4.91 0.99 -11.06
C VAL A 814 -4.83 1.19 -9.55
N MET A 815 -4.24 0.24 -8.82
CA MET A 815 -4.02 0.35 -7.38
C MET A 815 -2.63 0.93 -7.09
N PRO A 816 -2.44 1.59 -5.93
CA PRO A 816 -1.12 2.02 -5.49
C PRO A 816 -0.16 0.83 -5.44
N SER A 817 1.14 1.05 -5.69
CA SER A 817 2.14 -0.02 -5.71
C SER A 817 2.08 -0.87 -4.43
N PRO A 818 2.17 -2.21 -4.55
CA PRO A 818 2.24 -3.05 -3.37
C PRO A 818 3.51 -2.76 -2.59
N GLU A 819 3.39 -2.79 -1.27
CA GLU A 819 4.57 -2.78 -0.41
C GLU A 819 5.40 -4.04 -0.65
N MET A 820 6.73 -3.87 -0.65
CA MET A 820 7.66 -4.98 -0.93
C MET A 820 7.71 -6.02 0.18
N TYR A 821 7.26 -5.68 1.40
CA TYR A 821 7.32 -6.59 2.54
C TYR A 821 6.27 -7.70 2.42
N PRO A 822 6.62 -8.99 2.64
CA PRO A 822 5.68 -10.10 2.50
C PRO A 822 4.40 -9.91 3.31
N HIS A 823 3.24 -10.08 2.66
CA HIS A 823 1.91 -9.98 3.29
C HIS A 823 1.66 -8.67 4.06
N ALA A 824 2.26 -7.53 3.67
CA ALA A 824 2.20 -6.27 4.41
C ALA A 824 0.77 -5.86 4.86
N GLU A 825 -0.22 -5.95 3.98
CA GLU A 825 -1.61 -5.62 4.30
C GLU A 825 -2.26 -6.64 5.26
N GLU A 826 -2.03 -7.94 5.04
CA GLU A 826 -2.54 -8.98 5.94
C GLU A 826 -1.87 -8.92 7.32
N ARG A 827 -0.65 -8.37 7.43
CA ARG A 827 0.01 -8.11 8.72
C ARG A 827 -0.64 -6.97 9.49
N ARG A 828 -1.01 -5.88 8.80
CA ARG A 828 -1.85 -4.82 9.39
C ARG A 828 -3.22 -5.36 9.78
N LEU A 829 -3.77 -6.29 9.00
CA LEU A 829 -5.00 -6.98 9.36
C LEU A 829 -4.83 -7.82 10.64
N PHE A 830 -3.69 -8.51 10.81
CA PHE A 830 -3.38 -9.26 12.05
C PHE A 830 -3.24 -8.31 13.24
N TYR A 831 -2.55 -7.18 13.07
CA TYR A 831 -2.51 -6.10 14.06
C TYR A 831 -3.91 -5.60 14.45
N VAL A 832 -4.78 -5.35 13.47
CA VAL A 832 -6.18 -4.96 13.72
C VAL A 832 -6.89 -6.02 14.55
N ALA A 833 -6.75 -7.32 14.20
CA ALA A 833 -7.38 -8.43 14.91
C ALA A 833 -6.95 -8.50 16.39
N LEU A 834 -5.64 -8.45 16.66
CA LEU A 834 -5.11 -8.48 18.04
C LEU A 834 -5.60 -7.27 18.85
N THR A 835 -5.54 -6.07 18.26
CA THR A 835 -5.91 -4.81 18.92
C THR A 835 -7.42 -4.56 19.00
N ARG A 836 -8.27 -5.57 18.73
CA ARG A 836 -9.70 -5.52 19.08
C ARG A 836 -9.96 -5.99 20.52
N ALA A 837 -9.03 -6.73 21.13
CA ALA A 837 -9.19 -7.26 22.48
C ALA A 837 -8.73 -6.27 23.55
N ARG A 838 -9.45 -6.27 24.68
CA ARG A 838 -9.08 -5.53 25.89
C ARG A 838 -8.26 -6.36 26.87
N HIS A 839 -8.70 -7.59 27.15
CA HIS A 839 -8.16 -8.45 28.20
C HIS A 839 -7.33 -9.61 27.67
N GLY A 840 -7.77 -10.29 26.61
CA GLY A 840 -7.02 -11.43 26.09
C GLY A 840 -7.36 -11.82 24.65
N VAL A 841 -6.38 -12.45 23.99
CA VAL A 841 -6.51 -12.98 22.63
C VAL A 841 -6.24 -14.47 22.64
N TYR A 842 -7.08 -15.24 21.96
CA TYR A 842 -6.85 -16.65 21.67
C TYR A 842 -6.61 -16.84 20.17
N LEU A 843 -5.42 -17.35 19.83
CA LEU A 843 -5.00 -17.69 18.47
C LEU A 843 -5.26 -19.19 18.25
N LEU A 844 -6.24 -19.53 17.40
CA LEU A 844 -6.49 -20.92 17.00
C LEU A 844 -5.67 -21.29 15.77
N ALA A 845 -4.49 -21.84 16.01
CA ALA A 845 -3.49 -22.19 14.99
C ALA A 845 -3.62 -23.64 14.55
N SER A 846 -3.57 -23.91 13.25
CA SER A 846 -3.54 -25.29 12.73
C SER A 846 -2.16 -25.92 12.90
N LYS A 847 -2.09 -27.13 13.46
CA LYS A 847 -0.85 -27.94 13.50
C LYS A 847 -0.64 -28.73 12.20
N PHE A 848 -1.72 -29.06 11.50
CA PHE A 848 -1.68 -29.87 10.28
C PHE A 848 -1.39 -29.05 9.02
N ALA A 849 -1.60 -27.73 9.08
CA ALA A 849 -1.33 -26.78 8.01
C ALA A 849 -0.99 -25.42 8.65
N PRO A 850 0.22 -25.25 9.20
CA PRO A 850 0.58 -24.07 9.99
C PRO A 850 0.52 -22.78 9.17
N SER A 851 0.13 -21.69 9.82
CA SER A 851 0.15 -20.35 9.21
C SER A 851 1.57 -19.79 9.26
N VAL A 852 1.99 -19.13 8.19
CA VAL A 852 3.29 -18.42 8.14
C VAL A 852 3.43 -17.35 9.22
N PHE A 853 2.33 -16.73 9.67
CA PHE A 853 2.37 -15.79 10.80
C PHE A 853 2.61 -16.53 12.12
N MET A 854 2.08 -17.74 12.26
CA MET A 854 2.35 -18.56 13.44
C MET A 854 3.76 -19.11 13.44
N ASP A 855 4.29 -19.52 12.29
CA ASP A 855 5.69 -19.94 12.15
C ASP A 855 6.66 -18.81 12.55
N GLU A 856 6.37 -17.57 12.13
CA GLU A 856 7.16 -16.40 12.54
C GLU A 856 7.11 -16.14 14.04
N LEU A 857 5.91 -16.18 14.65
CA LEU A 857 5.74 -15.98 16.09
C LEU A 857 6.43 -17.08 16.92
N GLU A 858 6.43 -18.32 16.43
CA GLU A 858 7.04 -19.47 17.11
C GLU A 858 8.56 -19.54 16.92
N ALA A 859 9.10 -19.01 15.83
CA ALA A 859 10.53 -19.01 15.55
C ALA A 859 11.32 -17.96 16.36
N ASP A 860 10.67 -16.90 16.82
CA ASP A 860 11.30 -15.84 17.62
C ASP A 860 11.17 -16.14 19.13
N ALA A 861 12.31 -16.18 19.83
CA ALA A 861 12.36 -16.42 21.27
C ALA A 861 11.67 -15.32 22.08
N GLU A 862 11.69 -14.06 21.61
CA GLU A 862 11.05 -12.94 22.30
C GLU A 862 9.53 -13.00 22.17
N TYR A 863 8.99 -13.41 21.01
CA TYR A 863 7.55 -13.70 20.90
C TYR A 863 7.16 -14.86 21.80
N SER A 864 7.95 -15.93 21.81
CA SER A 864 7.70 -17.11 22.64
C SER A 864 7.61 -16.76 24.13
N ALA A 865 8.38 -15.77 24.60
CA ALA A 865 8.30 -15.26 25.97
C ALA A 865 7.00 -14.48 26.26
N MET A 866 6.37 -13.87 25.25
CA MET A 866 5.12 -13.10 25.38
C MET A 866 3.85 -13.94 25.20
N LEU A 867 3.96 -15.13 24.61
CA LEU A 867 2.84 -16.01 24.28
C LEU A 867 2.59 -17.06 25.37
N ARG A 868 1.31 -17.31 25.68
CA ARG A 868 0.88 -18.45 26.49
C ARG A 868 0.54 -19.63 25.61
N TYR A 869 1.05 -20.81 25.93
CA TYR A 869 0.61 -22.09 25.34
C TYR A 869 -0.13 -22.87 26.42
N PRO A 870 -1.47 -22.77 26.50
CA PRO A 870 -2.23 -23.51 27.51
C PRO A 870 -1.96 -25.00 27.34
N GLU A 871 -1.60 -25.68 28.42
CA GLU A 871 -1.54 -27.14 28.42
C GLU A 871 -2.91 -27.67 27.97
N THR A 872 -2.90 -28.66 27.08
CA THR A 872 -4.11 -29.43 26.77
C THR A 872 -4.45 -30.28 27.99
N GLU A 873 -4.96 -29.66 29.05
CA GLU A 873 -5.66 -30.37 30.11
C GLU A 873 -6.90 -31.02 29.50
N GLY A 874 -6.85 -32.33 29.27
CA GLY A 874 -8.03 -33.17 29.38
C GLY A 874 -9.20 -32.92 28.42
N VAL A 875 -8.98 -32.55 27.15
CA VAL A 875 -9.97 -32.91 26.13
C VAL A 875 -9.74 -34.38 25.76
N THR A 876 -10.12 -35.27 26.68
CA THR A 876 -10.50 -36.64 26.33
C THR A 876 -11.76 -36.55 25.47
N VAL A 877 -11.58 -36.36 24.16
CA VAL A 877 -12.55 -36.90 23.21
C VAL A 877 -12.58 -38.39 23.48
N THR A 878 -13.71 -38.90 23.94
CA THR A 878 -13.98 -40.33 24.07
C THR A 878 -13.61 -41.04 22.77
N GLY A 879 -12.53 -41.82 22.79
CA GLY A 879 -12.12 -42.65 21.65
C GLY A 879 -10.67 -43.09 21.75
N ALA A 880 -10.46 -44.41 21.75
CA ALA A 880 -9.20 -45.13 21.95
C ALA A 880 -7.95 -44.52 21.27
N PRO A 881 -6.73 -44.75 21.84
CA PRO A 881 -5.48 -44.28 21.25
C PRO A 881 -5.32 -44.78 19.82
N VAL A 882 -5.17 -43.85 18.89
CA VAL A 882 -5.05 -44.14 17.46
C VAL A 882 -3.61 -44.58 17.16
N GLU A 883 -3.45 -45.83 16.74
CA GLU A 883 -2.14 -46.39 16.41
C GLU A 883 -1.58 -45.78 15.12
N LYS A 884 -0.34 -45.28 15.18
CA LYS A 884 0.38 -44.76 14.02
C LYS A 884 0.77 -45.89 13.07
N CYS A 885 0.72 -45.62 11.77
CA CYS A 885 1.17 -46.55 10.74
C CYS A 885 2.68 -46.77 10.90
N PRO A 886 3.13 -48.01 11.13
CA PRO A 886 4.55 -48.31 11.35
C PRO A 886 5.39 -48.17 10.08
N ASP A 887 4.77 -48.12 8.90
CA ASP A 887 5.48 -47.99 7.62
C ASP A 887 5.84 -46.53 7.32
N CYS A 888 4.84 -45.63 7.32
CA CYS A 888 5.08 -44.23 6.94
C CYS A 888 5.28 -43.27 8.11
N GLY A 889 5.02 -43.69 9.36
CA GLY A 889 5.09 -42.87 10.58
C GLY A 889 4.13 -41.67 10.67
N ARG A 890 3.50 -41.30 9.54
CA ARG A 890 2.65 -40.13 9.35
C ARG A 890 1.15 -40.47 9.37
N GLY A 891 0.78 -41.56 8.68
CA GLY A 891 -0.60 -42.02 8.62
C GLY A 891 -1.03 -42.80 9.86
N GLN A 892 -2.34 -42.91 10.06
CA GLN A 892 -2.97 -43.63 11.17
C GLN A 892 -3.59 -44.94 10.68
N LEU A 893 -3.57 -45.99 11.50
CA LEU A 893 -4.27 -47.23 11.18
C LEU A 893 -5.77 -47.05 11.39
N LYS A 894 -6.55 -47.22 10.31
CA LYS A 894 -8.02 -47.17 10.33
C LYS A 894 -8.59 -48.53 9.95
N VAL A 895 -9.68 -48.94 10.60
CA VAL A 895 -10.42 -50.14 10.19
C VAL A 895 -11.03 -49.90 8.81
N ARG A 896 -10.74 -50.80 7.88
CA ARG A 896 -11.27 -50.84 6.51
C ARG A 896 -11.89 -52.21 6.26
N ASN A 897 -12.91 -52.26 5.41
CA ASN A 897 -13.57 -53.50 5.03
C ASN A 897 -13.03 -53.97 3.67
N GLY A 898 -12.55 -55.21 3.61
CA GLY A 898 -12.11 -55.87 2.39
C GLY A 898 -12.87 -57.17 2.12
N LYS A 899 -12.58 -57.83 1.00
CA LYS A 899 -13.21 -59.11 0.60
C LYS A 899 -13.02 -60.25 1.62
N HIS A 900 -12.06 -60.13 2.53
CA HIS A 900 -11.72 -61.14 3.54
C HIS A 900 -12.04 -60.71 4.98
N GLY A 901 -12.76 -59.60 5.18
CA GLY A 901 -13.14 -59.08 6.50
C GLY A 901 -12.56 -57.71 6.82
N GLN A 902 -12.61 -57.33 8.11
CA GLN A 902 -12.06 -56.07 8.59
C GLN A 902 -10.54 -56.16 8.75
N PHE A 903 -9.82 -55.20 8.21
CA PHE A 903 -8.38 -55.06 8.37
C PHE A 903 -8.03 -53.61 8.74
N LEU A 904 -6.85 -53.37 9.29
CA LEU A 904 -6.35 -52.02 9.54
C LEU A 904 -5.55 -51.55 8.33
N GLY A 905 -5.91 -50.42 7.74
CA GLY A 905 -5.20 -49.80 6.62
C GLY A 905 -4.78 -48.37 6.96
N CYS A 906 -3.65 -47.94 6.39
CA CYS A 906 -3.14 -46.58 6.60
C CYS A 906 -4.11 -45.49 6.09
N SER A 907 -4.21 -44.37 6.80
CA SER A 907 -5.01 -43.20 6.41
C SER A 907 -4.49 -42.53 5.15
N GLU A 908 -3.18 -42.60 4.90
CA GLU A 908 -2.52 -41.98 3.75
C GLU A 908 -2.61 -42.83 2.48
N TYR A 909 -3.50 -43.82 2.41
CA TYR A 909 -3.77 -44.54 1.16
C TYR A 909 -4.32 -43.56 0.09
N PRO A 910 -3.84 -43.62 -1.16
CA PRO A 910 -2.98 -44.65 -1.76
C PRO A 910 -1.47 -44.43 -1.60
N SER A 911 -1.04 -43.28 -1.06
CA SER A 911 0.36 -42.88 -0.86
C SER A 911 1.13 -43.80 0.10
N CYS A 912 0.45 -44.37 1.10
CA CYS A 912 0.96 -45.47 1.92
C CYS A 912 0.00 -46.67 1.84
N ARG A 913 0.52 -47.84 1.45
CA ARG A 913 -0.27 -49.05 1.23
C ARG A 913 -0.22 -50.04 2.40
N TYR A 914 0.33 -49.64 3.54
CA TYR A 914 0.41 -50.50 4.72
C TYR A 914 -0.97 -50.99 5.17
N THR A 915 -1.07 -52.30 5.38
CA THR A 915 -2.24 -52.99 5.92
C THR A 915 -1.82 -54.00 6.98
N ARG A 916 -2.67 -54.22 7.98
CA ARG A 916 -2.48 -55.23 9.03
C ARG A 916 -3.79 -55.95 9.33
N ASP A 917 -3.74 -57.28 9.37
CA ASP A 917 -4.89 -58.09 9.76
C ASP A 917 -5.17 -57.96 11.26
N MET A 918 -6.44 -57.86 11.64
CA MET A 918 -6.86 -57.91 13.04
C MET A 918 -6.98 -59.38 13.46
N CYS A 919 -5.89 -59.99 13.93
CA CYS A 919 -5.86 -61.43 14.17
C CYS A 919 -6.56 -61.87 15.48
N ARG A 920 -7.23 -63.02 15.37
CA ARG A 920 -8.13 -63.69 16.31
C ARG A 920 -7.47 -64.04 17.66
N THR A 921 -8.22 -63.83 18.74
CA THR A 921 -7.90 -64.27 20.11
C THR A 921 -7.66 -65.78 20.15
N VAL A 922 -6.46 -66.17 20.60
CA VAL A 922 -6.09 -67.55 20.93
C VAL A 922 -6.81 -67.95 22.22
N ARG A 923 -7.68 -68.97 22.15
CA ARG A 923 -8.22 -69.67 23.32
C ARG A 923 -7.11 -70.49 23.97
N TRP A 924 -6.79 -70.21 25.23
CA TRP A 924 -6.06 -71.15 26.10
C TRP A 924 -7.04 -72.18 26.67
N LYS A 925 -6.68 -73.48 26.60
CA LYS A 925 -7.15 -74.53 27.53
C LYS A 925 -6.32 -74.37 28.82
N ALA A 926 -6.80 -74.53 30.05
CA ALA A 926 -7.97 -75.23 30.59
C ALA A 926 -8.74 -74.35 31.59
#